data_AF-A0ABD0LSJ4-F1
#
_entry.id   AF-A0ABD0LSJ4-F1
#
_cell.length_a   1.000
_cell.length_b   1.000
_cell.length_c   1.000
_cell.angle_alpha   90.00
_cell.angle_beta   90.00
_cell.angle_gamma   90.00
#
_symmetry.space_group_name_H-M   'P 1'
#
loop_
_entity.id
_entity.type
_entity.pdbx_description
1 polymer ?
#
loop_
_entity_poly.entity_id
_entity_poly.type
_entity_poly.pdbx_seq_one_letter_code
_entity_poly.pdbx_strand_id
1 'polypeptide(L)'
;WKDKTRGEIGEQVYNAVQQETPDATEQEINDATEQRITGETEKRITNFLSSVVVGVNTLYDSVKKYGLNLDVRLKKVHILLRDLWEGNELRFGFTDQIATNTAIDKFYHWTWSNRDTLGLFDHAMLITGYDVIDSRDPEKLTKGVAYKGVMCKYGSVSVVENTFTYQMIDTAAHELGHSLGSDHDGENNYCDNNRGFVMSSRTEINSTDRWSFSPCSAEAMKLNIADLNQVGANCLVKTYTQPTPGLELGALFTADQQCKLIMGPEAFFCRDFYDDPAVYEKMCTSLSEYAVSYLQDFYDDPADFYDDPAVYEKMCTSMWCSASIKESHCQNHIASDGFVCGNKKVCKRGFCVPDKSSKPIEAPDTCPQGDQPGIVYQNLTCSEVARQKPWLCYGTFFQRKCCLTCPSIKEDVEGCEYGDKEEWCATDMKYPYDCYLNEKICCKSCARYKRPKDVGCEFGDHSIECRTKLNLPIGCYANEKLCCETCPKHKTKDPKCPYGDKSTWCQDKLEVPNGCYLNKDLCCGTCSSEANYTSPMPDKKPGSTGDGVADCMFGDRYPEWCSKQEPYQCSNATIEEWCCKTCAQYKNLSRPGCEYGDKYKNCEELVYPYACYYEGNADACCWTCSMYKNDTRPECPYGDKQAWCYKLNAKYTRDQWCHLDKEHGHCCGTCLYDETAIPVFGSKVKGSGVPDPL
;
A
#
# COMPACT_ATOMS: atom_id res chain seq x y z
N TRP A 1 9.44 49.36 4.50
CA TRP A 1 9.15 48.56 5.73
C TRP A 1 7.78 48.87 6.31
N LYS A 2 7.50 50.15 6.64
CA LYS A 2 6.20 50.59 7.18
C LYS A 2 5.02 50.08 6.35
N ASP A 3 5.03 50.24 5.03
CA ASP A 3 3.89 49.86 4.20
C ASP A 3 3.65 48.34 4.11
N LYS A 4 4.71 47.51 4.08
CA LYS A 4 4.60 46.05 4.14
C LYS A 4 3.96 45.59 5.46
N THR A 5 4.44 46.10 6.60
CA THR A 5 3.92 45.74 7.93
C THR A 5 2.52 46.32 8.17
N ARG A 6 2.24 47.52 7.64
CA ARG A 6 0.96 48.21 7.74
C ARG A 6 -0.15 47.48 6.96
N GLY A 7 0.17 46.92 5.79
CA GLY A 7 -0.76 46.11 4.99
C GLY A 7 -1.17 44.79 5.66
N GLU A 8 -0.24 44.11 6.33
CA GLU A 8 -0.51 42.84 7.03
C GLU A 8 -1.39 42.99 8.28
N ILE A 9 -1.25 44.11 8.99
CA ILE A 9 -1.97 44.38 10.25
C ILE A 9 -3.32 45.04 9.98
N GLY A 10 -3.45 45.75 8.86
CA GLY A 10 -4.55 46.67 8.61
C GLY A 10 -5.94 46.04 8.67
N GLU A 11 -6.13 44.92 7.99
CA GLU A 11 -7.44 44.25 7.92
C GLU A 11 -7.82 43.59 9.26
N GLN A 12 -6.85 43.00 9.97
CA GLN A 12 -7.08 42.38 11.28
C GLN A 12 -7.44 43.43 12.35
N VAL A 13 -6.74 44.56 12.36
CA VAL A 13 -7.00 45.65 13.30
C VAL A 13 -8.31 46.36 12.99
N TYR A 14 -8.64 46.57 11.72
CA TYR A 14 -9.92 47.13 11.31
C TYR A 14 -11.08 46.27 11.84
N ASN A 15 -11.04 44.96 11.60
CA ASN A 15 -12.05 44.03 12.08
C ASN A 15 -12.14 43.97 13.61
N ALA A 16 -11.00 44.05 14.31
CA ALA A 16 -10.97 44.08 15.78
C ALA A 16 -11.55 45.38 16.36
N VAL A 17 -11.19 46.54 15.81
CA VAL A 17 -11.72 47.85 16.23
C VAL A 17 -13.22 47.90 15.98
N GLN A 18 -13.69 47.42 14.82
CA GLN A 18 -15.12 47.36 14.51
C GLN A 18 -15.90 46.47 15.50
N GLN A 19 -15.33 45.35 15.95
CA GLN A 19 -15.96 44.49 16.96
C GLN A 19 -15.95 45.11 18.37
N GLU A 20 -14.90 45.84 18.72
CA GLU A 20 -14.74 46.50 20.02
C GLU A 20 -15.60 47.76 20.15
N THR A 21 -15.91 48.43 19.03
CA THR A 21 -16.71 49.67 19.00
C THR A 21 -17.90 49.57 18.01
N PRO A 22 -18.91 48.74 18.30
CA PRO A 22 -20.02 48.47 17.37
C PRO A 22 -20.93 49.70 17.10
N ASP A 23 -20.91 50.71 17.99
CA ASP A 23 -21.71 51.93 17.87
C ASP A 23 -20.91 53.13 17.29
N ALA A 24 -19.63 52.94 16.95
CA ALA A 24 -18.79 54.01 16.40
C ALA A 24 -19.11 54.28 14.93
N THR A 25 -18.94 55.54 14.51
CA THR A 25 -19.05 55.91 13.10
C THR A 25 -17.89 55.34 12.28
N GLU A 26 -18.08 55.19 10.97
CA GLU A 26 -17.03 54.69 10.07
C GLU A 26 -15.75 55.54 10.12
N GLN A 27 -15.88 56.86 10.31
CA GLN A 27 -14.74 57.76 10.48
C GLN A 27 -13.98 57.50 11.79
N GLU A 28 -14.69 57.29 12.90
CA GLU A 28 -14.07 56.96 14.20
C GLU A 28 -13.38 55.59 14.16
N ILE A 29 -13.98 54.61 13.48
CA ILE A 29 -13.37 53.30 13.25
C ILE A 29 -12.09 53.44 12.42
N ASN A 30 -12.10 54.24 11.35
CA ASN A 30 -10.93 54.47 10.50
C ASN A 30 -9.80 55.17 11.28
N ASP A 31 -10.10 56.21 12.05
CA ASP A 31 -9.11 56.97 12.82
C ASP A 31 -8.50 56.11 13.95
N ALA A 32 -9.32 55.35 14.68
CA ALA A 32 -8.87 54.43 15.72
C ALA A 32 -8.05 53.26 15.13
N THR A 33 -8.46 52.75 13.96
CA THR A 33 -7.73 51.73 13.21
C THR A 33 -6.36 52.25 12.80
N GLU A 34 -6.26 53.46 12.26
CA GLU A 34 -4.98 54.06 11.86
C GLU A 34 -4.03 54.28 13.05
N GLN A 35 -4.55 54.72 14.19
CA GLN A 35 -3.75 54.86 15.42
C GLN A 35 -3.26 53.51 15.95
N ARG A 36 -4.13 52.49 16.00
CA ARG A 36 -3.77 51.15 16.49
C ARG A 36 -2.80 50.45 15.55
N ILE A 37 -3.00 50.54 14.24
CA ILE A 37 -2.05 50.06 13.22
C ILE A 37 -0.68 50.72 13.43
N THR A 38 -0.65 52.04 13.66
CA THR A 38 0.62 52.75 13.89
C THR A 38 1.31 52.22 15.14
N GLY A 39 0.62 52.14 16.28
CA GLY A 39 1.19 51.63 17.53
C GLY A 39 1.68 50.17 17.44
N GLU A 40 0.91 49.29 16.78
CA GLU A 40 1.29 47.90 16.58
C GLU A 40 2.48 47.77 15.60
N THR A 41 2.52 48.59 14.56
CA THR A 41 3.64 48.64 13.61
C THR A 41 4.94 49.06 14.30
N GLU A 42 4.90 50.13 15.11
CA GLU A 42 6.06 50.59 15.88
C GLU A 42 6.54 49.52 16.86
N LYS A 43 5.62 48.81 17.52
CA LYS A 43 5.95 47.71 18.44
C LYS A 43 6.59 46.54 17.71
N ARG A 44 6.06 46.11 16.55
CA ARG A 44 6.65 45.03 15.75
C ARG A 44 8.04 45.40 15.23
N ILE A 45 8.20 46.64 14.73
CA ILE A 45 9.49 47.19 14.31
C ILE A 45 10.49 47.15 15.47
N THR A 46 10.09 47.62 16.65
CA THR A 46 10.94 47.66 17.83
C THR A 46 11.33 46.27 18.30
N ASN A 47 10.41 45.31 18.30
CA ASN A 47 10.69 43.91 18.67
C ASN A 47 11.64 43.24 17.67
N PHE A 48 11.46 43.50 16.37
CA PHE A 48 12.38 43.01 15.35
C PHE A 48 13.79 43.57 15.56
N LEU A 49 13.95 44.90 15.71
CA LEU A 49 15.25 45.51 15.96
C LEU A 49 15.88 45.07 17.27
N SER A 50 15.07 44.82 18.30
CA SER A 50 15.55 44.24 19.55
C SER A 50 16.12 42.84 19.33
N SER A 51 15.47 42.03 18.49
CA SER A 51 15.95 40.69 18.10
C SER A 51 17.22 40.76 17.26
N VAL A 52 17.37 41.79 16.42
CA VAL A 52 18.62 42.05 15.69
C VAL A 52 19.75 42.35 16.68
N VAL A 53 19.53 43.20 17.68
CA VAL A 53 20.54 43.51 18.71
C VAL A 53 20.88 42.27 19.55
N VAL A 54 19.91 41.40 19.86
CA VAL A 54 20.18 40.10 20.50
C VAL A 54 21.12 39.26 19.63
N GLY A 55 20.84 39.14 18.33
CA GLY A 55 21.71 38.43 17.39
C GLY A 55 23.11 39.04 17.26
N VAL A 56 23.21 40.37 17.22
CA VAL A 56 24.49 41.09 17.21
C VAL A 56 25.29 40.73 18.46
N ASN A 57 24.67 40.77 19.65
CA ASN A 57 25.34 40.34 20.89
C ASN A 57 25.78 38.87 20.84
N THR A 58 25.01 37.97 20.22
CA THR A 58 25.41 36.57 20.02
C THR A 58 26.71 36.44 19.20
N LEU A 59 26.93 37.33 18.22
CA LEU A 59 28.18 37.40 17.46
C LEU A 59 29.33 38.03 18.27
N TYR A 60 29.08 39.14 18.98
CA TYR A 60 30.07 39.78 19.85
C TYR A 60 30.48 38.92 21.05
N ASP A 61 29.66 37.96 21.48
CA ASP A 61 30.07 36.95 22.46
C ASP A 61 31.33 36.19 22.03
N SER A 62 31.55 36.03 20.72
CA SER A 62 32.73 35.35 20.19
C SER A 62 34.04 36.09 20.46
N VAL A 63 34.01 37.40 20.75
CA VAL A 63 35.21 38.18 21.09
C VAL A 63 35.61 38.08 22.57
N LYS A 64 34.74 37.56 23.43
CA LYS A 64 35.02 37.36 24.88
C LYS A 64 36.26 36.52 25.11
N LYS A 65 36.48 35.49 24.29
CA LYS A 65 37.67 34.62 24.37
C LYS A 65 38.99 35.36 24.09
N TYR A 66 38.93 36.53 23.45
CA TYR A 66 40.09 37.40 23.19
C TYR A 66 40.25 38.53 24.21
N GLY A 67 39.46 38.50 25.30
CA GLY A 67 39.53 39.46 26.40
C GLY A 67 38.66 40.71 26.22
N LEU A 68 37.76 40.72 25.24
CA LEU A 68 36.87 41.85 24.98
C LEU A 68 35.42 41.49 25.33
N ASN A 69 34.81 42.21 26.28
CA ASN A 69 33.42 42.01 26.67
C ASN A 69 32.59 43.24 26.26
N LEU A 70 31.83 43.12 25.18
CA LEU A 70 30.95 44.14 24.66
C LEU A 70 29.50 43.71 24.80
N ASP A 71 28.63 44.65 25.14
CA ASP A 71 27.19 44.45 25.29
C ASP A 71 26.46 45.60 24.60
N VAL A 72 25.89 45.32 23.43
CA VAL A 72 25.15 46.28 22.62
C VAL A 72 23.74 46.42 23.18
N ARG A 73 23.35 47.65 23.53
CA ARG A 73 22.03 47.94 24.12
C ARG A 73 21.23 48.91 23.25
N LEU A 74 20.02 48.51 22.90
CA LEU A 74 19.09 49.34 22.14
C LEU A 74 18.53 50.43 23.07
N LYS A 75 18.98 51.67 22.86
CA LYS A 75 18.49 52.81 23.65
C LYS A 75 17.12 53.30 23.20
N LYS A 76 16.94 53.50 21.89
CA LYS A 76 15.72 54.08 21.31
C LYS A 76 15.63 53.76 19.83
N VAL A 77 14.42 53.50 19.34
CA VAL A 77 14.11 53.35 17.92
C VAL A 77 13.45 54.64 17.43
N HIS A 78 13.94 55.19 16.33
CA HIS A 78 13.36 56.34 15.65
C HIS A 78 12.86 55.90 14.29
N ILE A 79 11.55 55.99 14.06
CA ILE A 79 10.93 55.64 12.78
C ILE A 79 10.80 56.90 11.94
N LEU A 80 11.47 56.91 10.79
CA LEU A 80 11.39 58.00 9.84
C LEU A 80 10.12 57.85 9.01
N LEU A 81 9.33 58.92 8.95
CA LEU A 81 8.08 58.97 8.17
C LEU A 81 8.29 59.47 6.74
N ARG A 82 9.52 59.89 6.43
CA ARG A 82 9.96 60.37 5.12
C ARG A 82 11.35 59.81 4.88
N ASP A 83 11.66 59.53 3.63
CA ASP A 83 12.98 59.08 3.23
C ASP A 83 14.03 60.15 3.51
N LEU A 84 15.25 59.72 3.83
CA LEU A 84 16.38 60.62 4.10
C LEU A 84 16.98 61.23 2.84
N TRP A 85 16.65 60.65 1.69
CA TRP A 85 17.15 61.00 0.39
C TRP A 85 16.01 61.17 -0.61
N GLU A 86 16.27 61.97 -1.63
CA GLU A 86 15.34 62.27 -2.71
C GLU A 86 15.60 61.37 -3.93
N GLY A 87 14.63 61.28 -4.85
CA GLY A 87 14.73 60.39 -6.01
C GLY A 87 15.90 60.69 -6.97
N ASN A 88 16.40 61.93 -6.98
CA ASN A 88 17.59 62.33 -7.74
C ASN A 88 18.92 61.86 -7.11
N GLU A 89 18.89 61.38 -5.87
CA GLU A 89 20.06 60.85 -5.15
C GLU A 89 20.17 59.33 -5.29
N LEU A 90 19.12 58.69 -5.81
CA LEU A 90 19.08 57.28 -6.14
C LEU A 90 19.83 57.00 -7.45
N ARG A 91 20.23 55.74 -7.63
CA ARG A 91 20.83 55.29 -8.89
C ARG A 91 19.87 55.55 -10.05
N PHE A 92 20.38 56.19 -11.10
CA PHE A 92 19.60 56.50 -12.29
C PHE A 92 18.94 55.23 -12.86
N GLY A 93 17.61 55.28 -13.04
CA GLY A 93 16.82 54.15 -13.56
C GLY A 93 16.28 53.20 -12.50
N PHE A 94 16.61 53.40 -11.22
CA PHE A 94 16.15 52.57 -10.10
C PHE A 94 15.40 53.44 -9.08
N THR A 95 14.42 52.85 -8.40
CA THR A 95 13.58 53.54 -7.42
C THR A 95 13.97 53.25 -5.98
N ASP A 96 14.90 52.32 -5.78
CA ASP A 96 15.22 51.70 -4.49
C ASP A 96 16.73 51.47 -4.28
N GLN A 97 17.60 52.01 -5.13
CA GLN A 97 19.07 51.83 -5.00
C GLN A 97 19.79 53.12 -4.59
N ILE A 98 20.57 53.07 -3.50
CA ILE A 98 21.32 54.21 -2.95
C ILE A 98 22.81 53.88 -2.75
N ALA A 99 23.70 54.76 -3.21
CA ALA A 99 25.14 54.57 -3.07
C ALA A 99 25.60 54.75 -1.61
N THR A 100 26.52 53.88 -1.16
CA THR A 100 27.05 53.84 0.22
C THR A 100 27.53 55.19 0.74
N ASN A 101 28.36 55.92 -0.03
CA ASN A 101 28.84 57.25 0.35
C ASN A 101 27.70 58.26 0.58
N THR A 102 26.71 58.31 -0.32
CA THR A 102 25.56 59.21 -0.18
C THR A 102 24.71 58.82 1.02
N ALA A 103 24.44 57.53 1.20
CA ALA A 103 23.60 57.02 2.29
C ALA A 103 24.19 57.37 3.67
N ILE A 104 25.49 57.08 3.89
CA ILE A 104 26.14 57.33 5.18
C ILE A 104 26.31 58.82 5.46
N ASP A 105 26.68 59.63 4.46
CA ASP A 105 26.85 61.08 4.64
C ASP A 105 25.51 61.75 4.99
N LYS A 106 24.43 61.39 4.30
CA LYS A 106 23.07 61.88 4.60
C LYS A 106 22.63 61.49 6.00
N PHE A 107 22.84 60.25 6.39
CA PHE A 107 22.46 59.78 7.72
C PHE A 107 23.30 60.46 8.81
N TYR A 108 24.60 60.62 8.63
CA TYR A 108 25.46 61.39 9.51
C TYR A 108 24.94 62.83 9.70
N HIS A 109 24.66 63.54 8.61
CA HIS A 109 24.13 64.91 8.69
C HIS A 109 22.76 64.99 9.35
N TRP A 110 21.91 63.99 9.13
CA TRP A 110 20.62 63.89 9.80
C TRP A 110 20.78 63.68 11.31
N THR A 111 21.64 62.76 11.75
CA THR A 111 21.88 62.54 13.20
C THR A 111 22.46 63.79 13.87
N TRP A 112 23.37 64.50 13.20
CA TRP A 112 23.94 65.75 13.68
C TRP A 112 22.88 66.85 13.85
N SER A 113 22.02 67.03 12.84
CA SER A 113 20.96 68.04 12.84
C SER A 113 19.87 67.75 13.87
N ASN A 114 19.72 66.49 14.29
CA ASN A 114 18.69 66.03 15.24
C ASN A 114 19.25 65.62 16.61
N ARG A 115 20.51 65.97 16.92
CA ARG A 115 21.21 65.52 18.14
C ARG A 115 20.46 65.83 19.44
N ASP A 116 19.75 66.95 19.50
CA ASP A 116 18.99 67.36 20.69
C ASP A 116 17.79 66.42 20.92
N THR A 117 17.14 65.97 19.84
CA THR A 117 16.00 65.04 19.88
C THR A 117 16.43 63.59 20.13
N LEU A 118 17.58 63.18 19.59
CA LEU A 118 18.15 61.84 19.77
C LEU A 118 18.73 61.65 21.18
N GLY A 119 19.22 62.73 21.79
CA GLY A 119 19.99 62.69 23.03
C GLY A 119 21.33 61.96 22.85
N LEU A 120 22.02 61.67 23.96
CA LEU A 120 23.34 61.05 23.93
C LEU A 120 23.28 59.57 23.50
N PHE A 121 24.07 59.17 22.50
CA PHE A 121 24.24 57.78 22.08
C PHE A 121 25.70 57.56 21.68
N ASP A 122 26.16 56.31 21.74
CA ASP A 122 27.54 55.95 21.36
C ASP A 122 27.67 55.63 19.86
N HIS A 123 26.61 55.05 19.29
CA HIS A 123 26.49 54.73 17.87
C HIS A 123 25.03 54.81 17.42
N ALA A 124 24.79 55.25 16.19
CA ALA A 124 23.47 55.23 15.56
C ALA A 124 23.49 54.41 14.27
N MET A 125 22.50 53.56 14.06
CA MET A 125 22.41 52.68 12.90
C MET A 125 21.11 52.95 12.15
N LEU A 126 21.21 53.26 10.86
CA LEU A 126 20.06 53.39 9.96
C LEU A 126 19.76 52.03 9.36
N ILE A 127 18.54 51.56 9.57
CA ILE A 127 18.02 50.37 8.89
C ILE A 127 17.16 50.82 7.72
N THR A 128 17.54 50.44 6.50
CA THR A 128 16.88 50.88 5.27
C THR A 128 16.28 49.72 4.48
N GLY A 129 15.17 49.95 3.79
CA GLY A 129 14.61 49.01 2.82
C GLY A 129 15.11 49.25 1.39
N TYR A 130 15.98 50.24 1.18
CA TYR A 130 16.66 50.50 -0.09
C TYR A 130 17.86 49.56 -0.23
N ASP A 131 18.09 49.06 -1.44
CA ASP A 131 19.28 48.35 -1.83
C ASP A 131 20.49 49.29 -1.77
N VAL A 132 21.45 48.98 -0.91
CA VAL A 132 22.67 49.78 -0.79
C VAL A 132 23.71 49.28 -1.80
N ILE A 133 24.34 50.17 -2.55
CA ILE A 133 25.29 49.82 -3.63
C ILE A 133 26.69 50.43 -3.40
N ASP A 134 27.72 49.75 -3.90
CA ASP A 134 29.10 50.27 -3.85
C ASP A 134 29.21 51.56 -4.69
N SER A 135 29.75 52.62 -4.10
CA SER A 135 29.90 53.92 -4.77
C SER A 135 30.85 53.90 -5.98
N ARG A 136 31.74 52.92 -6.06
CA ARG A 136 32.73 52.74 -7.13
C ARG A 136 32.26 51.74 -8.19
N ASP A 137 31.37 50.84 -7.81
CA ASP A 137 30.83 49.80 -8.69
C ASP A 137 29.32 49.59 -8.43
N PRO A 138 28.45 50.34 -9.12
CA PRO A 138 27.00 50.27 -8.93
C PRO A 138 26.39 48.90 -9.21
N GLU A 139 27.10 48.00 -9.91
CA GLU A 139 26.67 46.62 -10.13
C GLU A 139 26.90 45.71 -8.91
N LYS A 140 27.67 46.18 -7.92
CA LYS A 140 27.90 45.48 -6.65
C LYS A 140 26.92 45.97 -5.58
N LEU A 141 26.00 45.10 -5.21
CA LEU A 141 25.18 45.27 -4.01
C LEU A 141 26.05 45.11 -2.76
N THR A 142 25.99 46.09 -1.86
CA THR A 142 26.65 46.10 -0.56
C THR A 142 25.58 46.14 0.51
N LYS A 143 25.62 45.27 1.52
CA LYS A 143 24.51 45.22 2.50
C LYS A 143 24.61 46.26 3.61
N GLY A 144 25.74 46.96 3.73
CA GLY A 144 25.93 48.00 4.74
C GLY A 144 27.12 48.90 4.45
N VAL A 145 27.26 49.94 5.28
CA VAL A 145 28.43 50.83 5.32
C VAL A 145 28.56 51.50 6.70
N ALA A 146 29.80 51.62 7.16
CA ALA A 146 30.19 52.38 8.34
C ALA A 146 31.53 53.09 8.12
N TYR A 147 31.78 54.15 8.89
CA TYR A 147 33.13 54.67 9.00
C TYR A 147 33.96 53.80 9.96
N LYS A 148 35.26 53.68 9.70
CA LYS A 148 36.15 52.86 10.51
C LYS A 148 36.73 53.63 11.70
N GLY A 149 36.75 53.01 12.88
CA GLY A 149 37.44 53.54 14.08
C GLY A 149 36.86 54.86 14.61
N VAL A 150 35.58 55.11 14.32
CA VAL A 150 34.84 56.33 14.70
C VAL A 150 34.02 56.15 15.98
N MET A 151 34.05 54.98 16.62
CA MET A 151 33.37 54.80 17.90
C MET A 151 33.79 55.87 18.90
N CYS A 152 32.81 56.47 19.59
CA CYS A 152 33.00 57.64 20.48
C CYS A 152 33.51 58.93 19.81
N LYS A 153 33.48 59.01 18.48
CA LYS A 153 33.79 60.21 17.70
C LYS A 153 32.56 60.68 16.94
N TYR A 154 32.60 61.92 16.44
CA TYR A 154 31.63 62.36 15.45
C TYR A 154 31.72 61.46 14.22
N GLY A 155 30.57 60.99 13.74
CA GLY A 155 30.52 60.01 12.65
C GLY A 155 30.38 58.56 13.11
N SER A 156 30.17 58.28 14.40
CA SER A 156 29.76 56.94 14.87
C SER A 156 28.35 56.58 14.38
N VAL A 157 28.23 56.35 13.08
CA VAL A 157 27.00 55.96 12.38
C VAL A 157 27.25 54.82 11.41
N SER A 158 26.24 54.02 11.16
CA SER A 158 26.23 52.99 10.12
C SER A 158 24.89 52.96 9.38
N VAL A 159 24.90 52.45 8.16
CA VAL A 159 23.70 52.17 7.36
C VAL A 159 23.69 50.69 7.03
N VAL A 160 22.56 50.02 7.25
CA VAL A 160 22.39 48.58 7.04
C VAL A 160 21.10 48.33 6.25
N GLU A 161 21.21 47.55 5.19
CA GLU A 161 20.07 47.07 4.41
C GLU A 161 19.27 46.04 5.22
N ASN A 162 17.95 46.20 5.24
CA ASN A 162 17.04 45.28 5.89
C ASN A 162 16.69 44.11 4.97
N THR A 163 17.39 42.99 5.16
CA THR A 163 17.09 41.74 4.43
C THR A 163 16.08 40.84 5.15
N PHE A 164 15.61 41.22 6.35
CA PHE A 164 14.79 40.39 7.25
C PHE A 164 15.38 39.02 7.64
N THR A 165 16.62 38.73 7.24
CA THR A 165 17.30 37.45 7.49
C THR A 165 18.39 37.61 8.55
N TYR A 166 19.03 36.50 8.93
CA TYR A 166 20.24 36.57 9.73
C TYR A 166 21.38 37.37 9.07
N GLN A 167 21.37 37.53 7.73
CA GLN A 167 22.34 38.39 7.04
C GLN A 167 22.29 39.84 7.53
N MET A 168 21.11 40.35 7.91
CA MET A 168 21.01 41.69 8.50
C MET A 168 21.73 41.78 9.85
N ILE A 169 21.67 40.72 10.66
CA ILE A 169 22.35 40.62 11.95
C ILE A 169 23.87 40.61 11.74
N ASP A 170 24.34 39.78 10.80
CA ASP A 170 25.74 39.70 10.37
C ASP A 170 26.25 41.08 9.92
N THR A 171 25.55 41.73 8.98
CA THR A 171 25.89 43.07 8.49
C THR A 171 25.88 44.11 9.61
N ALA A 172 24.87 44.12 10.49
CA ALA A 172 24.83 45.06 11.60
C ALA A 172 26.02 44.90 12.55
N ALA A 173 26.43 43.65 12.83
CA ALA A 173 27.60 43.37 13.64
C ALA A 173 28.90 43.77 12.92
N HIS A 174 28.97 43.53 11.60
CA HIS A 174 30.08 43.91 10.72
C HIS A 174 30.31 45.43 10.70
N GLU A 175 29.26 46.21 10.44
CA GLU A 175 29.34 47.67 10.38
C GLU A 175 29.68 48.30 11.73
N LEU A 176 29.15 47.74 12.83
CA LEU A 176 29.57 48.12 14.17
C LEU A 176 31.04 47.76 14.43
N GLY A 177 31.52 46.64 13.86
CA GLY A 177 32.90 46.18 13.95
C GLY A 177 33.88 47.12 13.27
N HIS A 178 33.51 47.66 12.11
CA HIS A 178 34.24 48.77 11.48
C HIS A 178 34.28 50.00 12.38
N SER A 179 33.14 50.44 12.93
CA SER A 179 33.10 51.58 13.85
C SER A 179 34.00 51.39 15.07
N LEU A 180 34.09 50.14 15.57
CA LEU A 180 34.99 49.73 16.65
C LEU A 180 36.45 49.58 16.23
N GLY A 181 36.79 49.71 14.94
CA GLY A 181 38.17 49.81 14.45
C GLY A 181 38.65 48.61 13.63
N SER A 182 37.81 47.61 13.38
CA SER A 182 38.20 46.44 12.58
C SER A 182 38.31 46.77 11.09
N ASP A 183 39.34 46.24 10.45
CA ASP A 183 39.41 46.09 9.00
C ASP A 183 38.71 44.80 8.56
N HIS A 184 38.46 44.64 7.25
CA HIS A 184 38.07 43.34 6.73
C HIS A 184 39.13 42.29 7.02
N ASP A 185 38.74 41.05 7.22
CA ASP A 185 39.70 39.95 7.30
C ASP A 185 40.50 39.84 5.99
N GLY A 186 41.83 39.76 6.11
CA GLY A 186 42.75 39.74 4.97
C GLY A 186 43.10 41.12 4.41
N GLU A 187 42.44 42.18 4.88
CA GLU A 187 42.78 43.56 4.55
C GLU A 187 43.66 44.17 5.65
N ASN A 188 44.94 44.41 5.33
CA ASN A 188 45.94 44.94 6.26
C ASN A 188 46.14 44.08 7.55
N ASN A 189 45.72 42.82 7.54
CA ASN A 189 45.91 41.86 8.62
C ASN A 189 46.11 40.43 8.08
N TYR A 190 46.47 39.49 8.96
CA TYR A 190 46.86 38.12 8.57
C TYR A 190 45.69 37.11 8.55
N CYS A 191 44.47 37.52 8.90
CA CYS A 191 43.31 36.63 8.92
C CYS A 191 42.83 36.36 7.48
N ASP A 192 42.26 35.18 7.24
CA ASP A 192 41.82 34.78 5.89
C ASP A 192 40.36 35.21 5.63
N ASN A 193 40.17 36.05 4.61
CA ASN A 193 38.87 36.51 4.14
C ASN A 193 37.92 35.36 3.74
N ASN A 194 38.45 34.22 3.28
CA ASN A 194 37.63 33.12 2.78
C ASN A 194 37.12 32.20 3.90
N ARG A 195 37.56 32.41 5.14
CA ARG A 195 37.01 31.70 6.30
C ARG A 195 35.59 32.14 6.59
N GLY A 196 35.15 33.32 6.14
CA GLY A 196 33.78 33.78 6.31
C GLY A 196 33.44 34.18 7.74
N PHE A 197 34.41 34.63 8.55
CA PHE A 197 34.16 35.31 9.82
C PHE A 197 33.33 36.59 9.61
N VAL A 198 32.75 37.16 10.67
CA VAL A 198 31.88 38.35 10.60
C VAL A 198 32.51 39.51 9.81
N MET A 199 33.83 39.75 9.90
CA MET A 199 34.51 40.83 9.17
C MET A 199 35.03 40.43 7.78
N SER A 200 34.62 39.30 7.23
CA SER A 200 34.97 38.94 5.84
C SER A 200 34.28 39.93 4.88
N SER A 201 34.97 40.35 3.82
CA SER A 201 34.46 41.30 2.82
C SER A 201 33.26 40.80 2.01
N ARG A 202 32.94 39.50 2.13
CA ARG A 202 31.76 38.85 1.56
C ARG A 202 31.16 37.91 2.59
N THR A 203 29.83 37.96 2.74
CA THR A 203 29.11 37.00 3.56
C THR A 203 29.10 35.63 2.86
N GLU A 204 29.78 34.65 3.45
CA GLU A 204 29.83 33.28 2.94
C GLU A 204 28.69 32.43 3.53
N ILE A 205 27.59 32.26 2.78
CA ILE A 205 26.36 31.54 3.19
C ILE A 205 26.60 30.06 3.52
N ASN A 206 27.77 29.50 3.22
CA ASN A 206 28.15 28.13 3.59
C ASN A 206 29.29 28.03 4.61
N SER A 207 29.89 29.13 5.08
CA SER A 207 30.94 29.10 6.10
C SER A 207 30.41 28.77 7.50
N THR A 208 31.13 27.92 8.25
CA THR A 208 30.86 27.63 9.67
C THR A 208 31.41 28.71 10.63
N ASP A 209 32.39 29.52 10.21
CA ASP A 209 33.03 30.52 11.06
C ASP A 209 32.26 31.85 11.14
N ARG A 210 31.23 32.04 10.31
CA ARG A 210 30.41 33.28 10.25
C ARG A 210 29.78 33.69 11.57
N TRP A 211 29.62 32.74 12.47
CA TRP A 211 29.06 32.98 13.80
C TRP A 211 30.10 33.54 14.79
N SER A 212 31.25 33.99 14.29
CA SER A 212 32.35 34.50 15.10
C SER A 212 33.20 35.57 14.43
N PHE A 213 33.81 36.43 15.24
CA PHE A 213 34.86 37.35 14.81
C PHE A 213 36.23 36.66 14.79
N SER A 214 37.07 37.04 13.84
CA SER A 214 38.44 36.57 13.74
C SER A 214 39.31 37.12 14.89
N PRO A 215 40.48 36.51 15.17
CA PRO A 215 41.46 37.10 16.09
C PRO A 215 41.90 38.51 15.68
N CYS A 216 41.97 38.80 14.37
CA CYS A 216 42.41 40.09 13.86
C CYS A 216 41.38 41.19 14.14
N SER A 217 40.09 40.92 13.91
CA SER A 217 39.03 41.86 14.23
C SER A 217 39.00 42.17 15.73
N ALA A 218 39.06 41.12 16.57
CA ALA A 218 39.05 41.30 18.02
C ALA A 218 40.25 42.11 18.53
N GLU A 219 41.44 41.92 17.94
CA GLU A 219 42.62 42.71 18.28
C GLU A 219 42.46 44.18 17.87
N ALA A 220 41.99 44.43 16.65
CA ALA A 220 41.76 45.79 16.15
C ALA A 220 40.77 46.57 17.02
N MET A 221 39.68 45.91 17.46
CA MET A 221 38.71 46.50 18.38
C MET A 221 39.36 46.86 19.73
N LYS A 222 40.18 45.96 20.30
CA LYS A 222 40.88 46.21 21.56
C LYS A 222 41.85 47.39 21.45
N LEU A 223 42.60 47.48 20.36
CA LEU A 223 43.54 48.58 20.13
C LEU A 223 42.81 49.92 20.02
N ASN A 224 41.73 49.99 19.24
CA ASN A 224 40.94 51.21 19.13
C ASN A 224 40.30 51.62 20.48
N ILE A 225 39.81 50.66 21.28
CA ILE A 225 39.29 50.94 22.63
C ILE A 225 40.42 51.41 23.57
N ALA A 226 41.62 50.83 23.46
CA ALA A 226 42.78 51.26 24.24
C ALA A 226 43.20 52.70 23.91
N ASP A 227 43.20 53.07 22.63
CA ASP A 227 43.48 54.43 22.17
C ASP A 227 42.45 55.42 22.73
N LEU A 228 41.16 55.06 22.68
CA LEU A 228 40.07 55.86 23.28
C LEU A 228 40.25 56.03 24.79
N ASN A 229 40.69 54.99 25.50
CA ASN A 229 41.00 55.07 26.93
C ASN A 229 42.18 56.01 27.19
N GLN A 230 43.24 55.90 26.39
CA GLN A 230 44.47 56.69 26.55
C GLN A 230 44.19 58.20 26.45
N VAL A 231 43.29 58.60 25.53
CA VAL A 231 42.91 60.01 25.34
C VAL A 231 41.70 60.44 26.17
N GLY A 232 41.15 59.55 27.01
CA GLY A 232 39.99 59.84 27.86
C GLY A 232 38.67 60.07 27.09
N ALA A 233 38.57 59.57 25.86
CA ALA A 233 37.41 59.72 24.98
C ALA A 233 36.51 58.47 24.94
N ASN A 234 36.80 57.43 25.73
CA ASN A 234 36.02 56.19 25.72
C ASN A 234 34.61 56.39 26.32
N CYS A 235 33.61 56.43 25.44
CA CYS A 235 32.18 56.51 25.75
C CYS A 235 31.56 55.18 26.23
N LEU A 236 32.21 54.04 25.96
CA LEU A 236 31.66 52.69 26.20
C LEU A 236 31.77 52.21 27.66
N VAL A 237 32.40 53.00 28.55
CA VAL A 237 32.71 52.59 29.93
C VAL A 237 31.54 52.75 30.90
N LYS A 238 30.46 53.43 30.50
CA LYS A 238 29.25 53.62 31.33
C LYS A 238 28.01 53.19 30.56
N THR A 239 27.13 52.43 31.22
CA THR A 239 25.85 52.04 30.66
C THR A 239 24.70 52.49 31.59
N TYR A 240 23.70 53.15 31.01
CA TYR A 240 22.49 53.60 31.70
C TYR A 240 21.23 52.98 31.12
N THR A 241 21.36 52.25 30.01
CA THR A 241 20.29 51.54 29.34
C THR A 241 20.22 50.13 29.90
N GLN A 242 19.02 49.61 30.16
CA GLN A 242 18.87 48.20 30.54
C GLN A 242 19.30 47.28 29.37
N PRO A 243 19.70 46.02 29.65
CA PRO A 243 19.94 45.06 28.59
C PRO A 243 18.76 45.00 27.63
N THR A 244 19.03 44.94 26.33
CA THR A 244 17.98 44.91 25.30
C THR A 244 17.08 43.69 25.55
N PRO A 245 15.79 43.87 25.88
CA PRO A 245 14.87 42.76 25.97
C PRO A 245 14.56 42.28 24.54
N GLY A 246 14.64 40.99 24.29
CA GLY A 246 14.35 40.45 22.97
C GLY A 246 14.40 38.94 22.93
N LEU A 247 13.73 38.38 21.93
CA LEU A 247 13.88 37.00 21.55
C LEU A 247 14.92 36.93 20.42
N GLU A 248 15.41 35.74 20.15
CA GLU A 248 16.13 35.53 18.90
C GLU A 248 15.17 35.61 17.72
N LEU A 249 15.70 35.95 16.55
CA LEU A 249 14.88 36.26 15.38
C LEU A 249 13.99 35.08 14.96
N GLY A 250 14.49 33.85 15.01
CA GLY A 250 13.75 32.63 14.70
C GLY A 250 12.76 32.18 15.81
N ALA A 251 12.84 32.78 16.99
CA ALA A 251 11.80 32.64 18.02
C ALA A 251 10.71 33.72 17.89
N LEU A 252 11.00 34.83 17.19
CA LEU A 252 10.04 35.88 16.87
C LEU A 252 9.22 35.55 15.62
N PHE A 253 9.86 34.98 14.60
CA PHE A 253 9.22 34.56 13.34
C PHE A 253 9.50 33.08 13.07
N THR A 254 8.47 32.34 12.63
CA THR A 254 8.69 31.00 12.06
C THR A 254 9.44 31.08 10.74
N ALA A 255 9.97 29.96 10.23
CA ALA A 255 10.66 29.95 8.94
C ALA A 255 9.75 30.44 7.80
N ASP A 256 8.47 30.04 7.78
CA ASP A 256 7.51 30.54 6.79
C ASP A 256 7.26 32.05 6.91
N GLN A 257 7.13 32.56 8.14
CA GLN A 257 6.94 34.00 8.36
C GLN A 257 8.16 34.79 7.90
N GLN A 258 9.37 34.27 8.14
CA GLN A 258 10.59 34.91 7.64
C GLN A 258 10.65 34.87 6.12
N CYS A 259 10.30 33.76 5.46
CA CYS A 259 10.18 33.69 4.00
C CYS A 259 9.20 34.73 3.45
N LYS A 260 8.08 34.97 4.13
CA LYS A 260 7.11 36.00 3.74
C LYS A 260 7.67 37.41 3.80
N LEU A 261 8.46 37.71 4.82
CA LEU A 261 9.12 39.01 4.94
C LEU A 261 10.18 39.22 3.86
N ILE A 262 10.90 38.16 3.48
CA ILE A 262 11.94 38.19 2.44
C ILE A 262 11.32 38.35 1.04
N MET A 263 10.44 37.43 0.64
CA MET A 263 10.03 37.27 -0.76
C MET A 263 8.61 37.77 -1.05
N GLY A 264 7.78 37.99 -0.03
CA GLY A 264 6.40 38.46 -0.17
C GLY A 264 5.37 37.52 0.45
N PRO A 265 4.08 37.92 0.50
CA PRO A 265 3.05 37.25 1.32
C PRO A 265 2.72 35.81 0.93
N GLU A 266 2.96 35.44 -0.34
CA GLU A 266 2.74 34.08 -0.85
C GLU A 266 3.89 33.11 -0.54
N ALA A 267 5.01 33.63 -0.03
CA ALA A 267 6.21 32.84 0.18
C ALA A 267 6.09 31.90 1.39
N PHE A 268 6.84 30.81 1.34
CA PHE A 268 6.85 29.79 2.39
C PHE A 268 8.20 29.08 2.47
N PHE A 269 8.42 28.40 3.59
CA PHE A 269 9.63 27.62 3.83
C PHE A 269 9.58 26.28 3.06
N CYS A 270 10.62 26.02 2.27
CA CYS A 270 10.73 24.84 1.42
C CYS A 270 11.12 23.59 2.23
N ARG A 271 10.11 22.95 2.82
CA ARG A 271 10.25 21.70 3.59
C ARG A 271 10.89 20.56 2.79
N ASP A 272 10.66 20.51 1.47
CA ASP A 272 11.09 19.42 0.58
C ASP A 272 12.62 19.22 0.52
N PHE A 273 13.42 20.24 0.86
CA PHE A 273 14.90 20.19 0.85
C PHE A 273 15.49 19.46 2.06
N TYR A 274 14.70 19.29 3.11
CA TYR A 274 15.15 18.83 4.42
C TYR A 274 14.54 17.49 4.81
N ASP A 275 14.04 16.71 3.84
CA ASP A 275 13.53 15.36 4.05
C ASP A 275 14.14 14.33 3.06
N ASP A 276 14.90 14.76 2.03
CA ASP A 276 15.38 13.86 0.96
C ASP A 276 16.69 14.32 0.29
N PRO A 277 17.82 13.62 0.52
CA PRO A 277 19.10 13.89 -0.14
C PRO A 277 19.08 13.73 -1.68
N ALA A 278 18.20 12.88 -2.23
CA ALA A 278 18.09 12.66 -3.67
C ALA A 278 17.29 13.77 -4.37
N VAL A 279 16.41 14.49 -3.66
CA VAL A 279 15.76 15.72 -4.16
C VAL A 279 16.76 16.88 -4.20
N TYR A 280 17.66 16.94 -3.21
CA TYR A 280 18.75 17.92 -3.18
C TYR A 280 19.63 17.84 -4.44
N GLU A 281 19.98 16.63 -4.90
CA GLU A 281 20.76 16.44 -6.13
C GLU A 281 19.97 16.75 -7.41
N LYS A 282 18.67 16.42 -7.44
CA LYS A 282 17.81 16.59 -8.63
C LYS A 282 17.36 18.04 -8.89
N MET A 283 17.28 18.87 -7.85
CA MET A 283 16.87 20.29 -7.98
C MET A 283 18.04 21.25 -8.25
N CYS A 284 19.28 20.88 -7.89
CA CYS A 284 20.47 21.64 -8.30
C CYS A 284 20.81 21.52 -9.79
N THR A 285 20.18 20.58 -10.50
CA THR A 285 20.22 20.48 -11.97
C THR A 285 18.88 20.95 -12.53
N SER A 286 18.85 22.17 -13.06
CA SER A 286 17.70 22.77 -13.73
C SER A 286 16.88 21.78 -14.55
N LEU A 287 15.61 21.53 -14.22
CA LEU A 287 14.67 20.99 -15.19
C LEU A 287 13.30 21.66 -15.07
N SER A 288 12.82 22.01 -16.26
CA SER A 288 11.64 22.76 -16.65
C SER A 288 10.31 22.11 -16.24
N GLU A 289 9.21 22.80 -16.57
CA GLU A 289 7.78 22.49 -16.38
C GLU A 289 7.28 21.10 -16.86
N TYR A 290 8.14 20.09 -17.00
CA TYR A 290 7.80 18.74 -17.45
C TYR A 290 7.85 17.68 -16.34
N ALA A 291 8.25 18.03 -15.11
CA ALA A 291 8.45 17.05 -14.03
C ALA A 291 7.17 16.67 -13.24
N VAL A 292 6.03 17.33 -13.49
CA VAL A 292 4.77 17.05 -12.77
C VAL A 292 4.04 15.82 -13.32
N SER A 293 4.40 15.30 -14.50
CA SER A 293 3.81 14.08 -15.07
C SER A 293 4.50 12.78 -14.67
N TYR A 294 5.56 12.84 -13.86
CA TYR A 294 6.42 11.67 -13.55
C TYR A 294 6.45 11.27 -12.07
N LEU A 295 5.63 11.88 -11.21
CA LEU A 295 5.56 11.53 -9.78
C LEU A 295 4.44 10.53 -9.45
N GLN A 296 3.87 9.86 -10.45
CA GLN A 296 2.73 8.94 -10.27
C GLN A 296 3.09 7.45 -10.33
N ASP A 297 4.31 7.12 -10.75
CA ASP A 297 4.77 5.73 -10.83
C ASP A 297 6.06 5.59 -10.02
N PHE A 298 5.97 5.10 -8.78
CA PHE A 298 6.95 4.22 -8.13
C PHE A 298 6.41 3.82 -6.76
N TYR A 299 5.48 2.87 -6.77
CA TYR A 299 5.22 1.98 -5.65
C TYR A 299 6.31 0.89 -5.70
N ASP A 300 7.41 1.07 -4.99
CA ASP A 300 8.25 -0.05 -4.57
C ASP A 300 8.92 0.32 -3.24
N ASP A 301 8.47 -0.38 -2.20
CA ASP A 301 9.00 -0.53 -0.84
C ASP A 301 9.04 0.70 0.12
N PRO A 302 8.12 0.81 1.09
CA PRO A 302 8.11 1.88 2.09
C PRO A 302 8.94 1.60 3.35
N ALA A 303 9.73 0.52 3.41
CA ALA A 303 10.30 0.03 4.68
C ALA A 303 11.68 0.57 5.09
N ASP A 304 12.46 1.25 4.23
CA ASP A 304 13.84 1.65 4.56
C ASP A 304 14.10 3.18 4.53
N PHE A 305 13.06 4.02 4.42
CA PHE A 305 13.22 5.44 4.06
C PHE A 305 13.04 6.45 5.21
N TYR A 306 12.60 6.01 6.40
CA TYR A 306 12.23 6.92 7.50
C TYR A 306 13.27 7.05 8.64
N ASP A 307 14.49 6.53 8.46
CA ASP A 307 15.46 6.36 9.55
C ASP A 307 16.64 7.37 9.59
N ASP A 308 16.56 8.52 8.91
CA ASP A 308 17.45 9.65 9.22
C ASP A 308 16.71 10.77 10.00
N PRO A 309 16.73 10.75 11.33
CA PRO A 309 16.13 11.80 12.16
C PRO A 309 16.87 13.14 12.12
N ALA A 310 17.93 13.31 11.29
CA ALA A 310 18.79 14.51 11.30
C ALA A 310 18.53 15.51 10.15
N VAL A 311 17.52 15.31 9.30
CA VAL A 311 17.44 16.07 8.03
C VAL A 311 17.04 17.55 8.24
N TYR A 312 16.20 17.86 9.24
CA TYR A 312 15.88 19.24 9.63
C TYR A 312 17.02 19.97 10.35
N GLU A 313 18.08 19.30 10.83
CA GLU A 313 19.19 19.99 11.48
C GLU A 313 19.93 20.93 10.50
N LYS A 314 19.94 20.57 9.21
CA LYS A 314 20.51 21.40 8.12
C LYS A 314 19.77 22.72 7.93
N MET A 315 18.53 22.83 8.40
CA MET A 315 17.80 24.08 8.36
C MET A 315 18.50 25.17 9.17
N CYS A 316 19.31 24.81 10.16
CA CYS A 316 20.01 25.78 11.00
C CYS A 316 21.20 26.46 10.30
N THR A 317 21.74 25.85 9.23
CA THR A 317 22.80 26.46 8.42
C THR A 317 22.25 27.23 7.22
N SER A 318 21.20 26.68 6.60
CA SER A 318 20.63 27.15 5.35
C SER A 318 19.11 27.07 5.46
N MET A 319 18.40 28.14 5.17
CA MET A 319 16.94 28.23 5.12
C MET A 319 16.52 28.47 3.67
N TRP A 320 15.62 27.63 3.14
CA TRP A 320 15.20 27.71 1.74
C TRP A 320 13.77 28.26 1.66
N CYS A 321 13.55 29.29 0.86
CA CYS A 321 12.26 29.94 0.67
C CYS A 321 11.81 29.86 -0.80
N SER A 322 10.53 29.60 -1.05
CA SER A 322 9.91 29.77 -2.37
C SER A 322 9.00 30.98 -2.34
N ALA A 323 8.95 31.76 -3.42
CA ALA A 323 8.13 32.96 -3.49
C ALA A 323 6.62 32.65 -3.61
N SER A 324 6.27 31.52 -4.23
CA SER A 324 4.87 31.07 -4.36
C SER A 324 4.79 29.57 -4.70
N ILE A 325 3.60 28.98 -4.59
CA ILE A 325 3.39 27.57 -4.97
C ILE A 325 3.58 27.31 -6.47
N LYS A 326 3.58 28.36 -7.30
CA LYS A 326 3.79 28.29 -8.74
C LYS A 326 5.27 28.29 -9.11
N GLU A 327 6.14 28.75 -8.21
CA GLU A 327 7.57 28.78 -8.43
C GLU A 327 8.20 27.46 -7.96
N SER A 328 8.88 26.77 -8.88
CA SER A 328 9.59 25.52 -8.60
C SER A 328 10.96 25.74 -7.96
N HIS A 329 11.40 26.99 -7.81
CA HIS A 329 12.75 27.33 -7.36
C HIS A 329 12.74 27.88 -5.93
N CYS A 330 13.53 27.28 -5.04
CA CYS A 330 13.76 27.81 -3.70
C CYS A 330 15.08 28.59 -3.63
N GLN A 331 15.09 29.72 -2.94
CA GLN A 331 16.26 30.55 -2.70
C GLN A 331 16.82 30.30 -1.30
N ASN A 332 18.16 30.22 -1.18
CA ASN A 332 18.84 29.97 0.09
C ASN A 332 19.09 31.27 0.86
N HIS A 333 18.84 31.22 2.16
CA HIS A 333 19.07 32.29 3.12
C HIS A 333 19.77 31.74 4.37
N ILE A 334 20.45 32.61 5.12
CA ILE A 334 21.03 32.21 6.40
C ILE A 334 19.90 32.06 7.41
N ALA A 335 19.82 30.89 8.03
CA ALA A 335 18.80 30.60 9.01
C ALA A 335 19.03 31.39 10.30
N SER A 336 17.92 31.76 10.95
CA SER A 336 17.95 32.55 12.17
C SER A 336 18.08 31.67 13.39
N ASP A 337 18.88 32.11 14.36
CA ASP A 337 18.86 31.53 15.70
C ASP A 337 17.44 31.59 16.29
N GLY A 338 17.04 30.53 17.00
CA GLY A 338 15.74 30.40 17.64
C GLY A 338 14.71 29.59 16.84
N PHE A 339 14.95 29.28 15.56
CA PHE A 339 14.07 28.38 14.81
C PHE A 339 13.97 27.01 15.46
N VAL A 340 12.76 26.44 15.52
CA VAL A 340 12.52 25.06 15.96
C VAL A 340 13.05 24.09 14.91
N CYS A 341 14.02 23.25 15.27
CA CYS A 341 14.64 22.31 14.33
C CYS A 341 14.39 20.84 14.72
N GLY A 342 13.62 20.62 15.78
CA GLY A 342 13.25 19.30 16.28
C GLY A 342 12.56 19.39 17.64
N ASN A 343 12.21 18.24 18.20
CA ASN A 343 11.55 18.15 19.48
C ASN A 343 12.48 18.67 20.59
N LYS A 344 12.09 19.77 21.25
CA LYS A 344 12.89 20.44 22.28
C LYS A 344 14.27 20.86 21.77
N LYS A 345 14.38 21.15 20.47
CA LYS A 345 15.61 21.64 19.82
C LYS A 345 15.36 22.95 19.07
N VAL A 346 16.35 23.83 19.09
CA VAL A 346 16.36 25.12 18.38
C VAL A 346 17.69 25.38 17.68
N CYS A 347 17.67 26.16 16.61
CA CYS A 347 18.87 26.60 15.92
C CYS A 347 19.66 27.60 16.78
N LYS A 348 20.96 27.35 16.94
CA LYS A 348 21.92 28.26 17.54
C LYS A 348 23.24 28.19 16.78
N ARG A 349 23.69 29.31 16.22
CA ARG A 349 24.96 29.44 15.51
C ARG A 349 25.17 28.37 14.43
N GLY A 350 24.14 28.09 13.65
CA GLY A 350 24.22 27.07 12.61
C GLY A 350 23.88 25.64 13.05
N PHE A 351 23.71 25.38 14.35
CA PHE A 351 23.50 24.02 14.87
C PHE A 351 22.12 23.85 15.48
N CYS A 352 21.52 22.68 15.27
CA CYS A 352 20.31 22.27 15.99
C CYS A 352 20.70 21.75 17.37
N VAL A 353 20.39 22.51 18.43
CA VAL A 353 20.81 22.19 19.80
C VAL A 353 19.61 22.10 20.75
N PRO A 354 19.73 21.39 21.89
CA PRO A 354 18.66 21.34 22.88
C PRO A 354 18.25 22.73 23.35
N ASP A 355 16.95 23.00 23.39
CA ASP A 355 16.40 24.23 23.94
C ASP A 355 16.55 24.26 25.46
N LYS A 356 17.29 25.26 25.96
CA LYS A 356 17.57 25.47 27.39
C LYS A 356 16.58 26.43 28.05
N SER A 357 15.53 26.84 27.35
CA SER A 357 14.47 27.67 27.90
C SER A 357 13.74 26.96 29.05
N SER A 358 13.08 27.72 29.93
CA SER A 358 12.31 27.16 31.05
C SER A 358 11.09 26.34 30.58
N LYS A 359 10.66 26.52 29.33
CA LYS A 359 9.58 25.80 28.69
C LYS A 359 9.97 25.45 27.25
N PRO A 360 10.72 24.35 27.05
CA PRO A 360 11.17 23.92 25.73
C PRO A 360 10.00 23.72 24.76
N ILE A 361 10.19 24.12 23.50
CA ILE A 361 9.17 23.97 22.45
C ILE A 361 9.05 22.49 22.07
N GLU A 362 7.82 21.96 22.08
CA GLU A 362 7.51 20.60 21.66
C GLU A 362 7.01 20.61 20.21
N ALA A 363 7.71 19.88 19.34
CA ALA A 363 7.37 19.70 17.93
C ALA A 363 7.93 18.34 17.46
N PRO A 364 7.29 17.63 16.52
CA PRO A 364 7.85 16.39 15.99
C PRO A 364 9.18 16.64 15.27
N ASP A 365 10.15 15.73 15.42
CA ASP A 365 11.44 15.83 14.71
C ASP A 365 11.29 15.79 13.19
N THR A 366 10.22 15.14 12.69
CA THR A 366 9.87 15.07 11.27
C THR A 366 9.06 16.26 10.76
N CYS A 367 8.62 17.15 11.65
CA CYS A 367 7.74 18.27 11.30
C CYS A 367 7.94 19.49 12.22
N PRO A 368 9.19 19.95 12.43
CA PRO A 368 9.48 20.94 13.47
C PRO A 368 8.93 22.34 13.14
N GLN A 369 8.68 22.64 11.86
CA GLN A 369 8.04 23.86 11.39
C GLN A 369 6.53 23.71 11.12
N GLY A 370 5.94 22.54 11.42
CA GLY A 370 4.54 22.24 11.18
C GLY A 370 4.15 22.13 9.71
N ASP A 371 2.85 22.01 9.45
CA ASP A 371 2.27 21.94 8.10
C ASP A 371 2.62 23.17 7.25
N GLN A 372 2.71 22.99 5.94
CA GLN A 372 2.85 24.09 4.99
C GLN A 372 1.63 25.01 5.10
N PRO A 373 1.86 26.32 5.34
CA PRO A 373 0.76 27.27 5.42
C PRO A 373 0.15 27.53 4.03
N GLY A 374 -1.12 27.89 4.02
CA GLY A 374 -1.83 28.27 2.80
C GLY A 374 -2.28 27.08 1.95
N ILE A 375 -2.45 27.33 0.65
CA ILE A 375 -2.92 26.33 -0.30
C ILE A 375 -1.78 25.35 -0.60
N VAL A 376 -2.07 24.05 -0.53
CA VAL A 376 -1.13 22.96 -0.86
C VAL A 376 -1.55 22.19 -2.11
N TYR A 377 -2.85 22.13 -2.42
CA TYR A 377 -3.34 21.40 -3.59
C TYR A 377 -4.72 21.89 -4.04
N GLN A 378 -4.89 22.24 -5.32
CA GLN A 378 -6.19 22.63 -5.91
C GLN A 378 -7.04 23.57 -5.04
N ASN A 379 -6.45 24.64 -4.50
CA ASN A 379 -7.08 25.59 -3.57
C ASN A 379 -7.46 25.03 -2.18
N LEU A 380 -6.92 23.87 -1.80
CA LEU A 380 -7.11 23.26 -0.49
C LEU A 380 -5.86 23.47 0.38
N THR A 381 -6.10 23.80 1.65
CA THR A 381 -5.13 23.74 2.75
C THR A 381 -4.92 22.29 3.22
N CYS A 382 -3.90 22.02 4.04
CA CYS A 382 -3.71 20.69 4.63
C CYS A 382 -4.95 20.18 5.38
N SER A 383 -5.58 21.03 6.18
CA SER A 383 -6.82 20.68 6.90
C SER A 383 -7.97 20.28 5.96
N GLU A 384 -8.07 20.94 4.80
CA GLU A 384 -9.08 20.66 3.80
C GLU A 384 -8.75 19.41 2.98
N VAL A 385 -7.47 19.14 2.71
CA VAL A 385 -7.00 17.88 2.13
C VAL A 385 -7.40 16.73 3.03
N ALA A 386 -7.08 16.77 4.33
CA ALA A 386 -7.44 15.72 5.27
C ALA A 386 -8.96 15.49 5.35
N ARG A 387 -9.77 16.55 5.24
CA ARG A 387 -11.24 16.45 5.32
C ARG A 387 -11.88 15.96 4.02
N GLN A 388 -11.44 16.50 2.88
CA GLN A 388 -12.13 16.35 1.60
C GLN A 388 -11.49 15.28 0.72
N LYS A 389 -10.16 15.12 0.83
CA LYS A 389 -9.36 14.21 0.02
C LYS A 389 -8.33 13.45 0.88
N PRO A 390 -8.75 12.72 1.93
CA PRO A 390 -7.85 12.08 2.89
C PRO A 390 -6.88 11.08 2.23
N TRP A 391 -7.27 10.46 1.12
CA TRP A 391 -6.42 9.55 0.35
C TRP A 391 -5.12 10.17 -0.16
N LEU A 392 -5.08 11.50 -0.32
CA LEU A 392 -3.85 12.20 -0.68
C LEU A 392 -2.74 12.01 0.38
N CYS A 393 -3.10 11.75 1.65
CA CYS A 393 -2.15 11.47 2.72
C CYS A 393 -1.40 10.12 2.57
N TYR A 394 -1.77 9.25 1.63
CA TYR A 394 -0.92 8.11 1.25
C TYR A 394 0.32 8.55 0.46
N GLY A 395 0.25 9.69 -0.23
CA GLY A 395 1.36 10.21 -1.03
C GLY A 395 2.42 10.92 -0.18
N THR A 396 3.69 10.64 -0.45
CA THR A 396 4.84 11.25 0.23
C THR A 396 4.85 12.78 0.14
N PHE A 397 4.39 13.35 -0.98
CA PHE A 397 4.22 14.79 -1.15
C PHE A 397 3.34 15.41 -0.04
N PHE A 398 2.17 14.83 0.22
CA PHE A 398 1.25 15.35 1.23
C PHE A 398 1.70 15.00 2.65
N GLN A 399 2.38 13.87 2.85
CA GLN A 399 2.97 13.55 4.14
C GLN A 399 4.04 14.57 4.55
N ARG A 400 4.82 15.12 3.60
CA ARG A 400 5.82 16.18 3.87
C ARG A 400 5.17 17.55 4.08
N LYS A 401 4.23 17.93 3.21
CA LYS A 401 3.55 19.22 3.26
C LYS A 401 2.57 19.34 4.43
N CYS A 402 1.92 18.23 4.79
CA CYS A 402 0.89 18.14 5.81
C CYS A 402 1.32 17.16 6.91
N CYS A 403 2.56 17.30 7.38
CA CYS A 403 3.22 16.38 8.31
C CYS A 403 2.64 16.33 9.72
N LEU A 404 1.82 17.30 10.15
CA LEU A 404 0.99 17.20 11.35
C LEU A 404 -0.42 16.72 11.00
N THR A 405 -1.01 17.29 9.95
CA THR A 405 -2.40 17.03 9.61
C THR A 405 -2.64 15.59 9.15
N CYS A 406 -1.81 15.03 8.26
CA CYS A 406 -2.00 13.66 7.79
C CYS A 406 -1.93 12.63 8.94
N PRO A 407 -0.89 12.62 9.81
CA PRO A 407 -0.87 11.72 10.96
C PRO A 407 -2.06 11.90 11.92
N SER A 408 -2.64 13.09 12.01
CA SER A 408 -3.79 13.37 12.89
C SER A 408 -5.08 12.67 12.49
N ILE A 409 -5.21 12.29 11.22
CA ILE A 409 -6.39 11.59 10.68
C ILE A 409 -6.10 10.10 10.40
N LYS A 410 -4.91 9.62 10.77
CA LYS A 410 -4.48 8.24 10.52
C LYS A 410 -5.26 7.28 11.40
N GLU A 411 -5.91 6.29 10.80
CA GLU A 411 -6.58 5.18 11.48
C GLU A 411 -5.64 3.95 11.61
N ASP A 412 -5.89 3.10 12.60
CA ASP A 412 -5.13 1.85 12.84
C ASP A 412 -5.71 0.69 12.01
N VAL A 413 -5.75 0.88 10.69
CA VAL A 413 -6.21 -0.13 9.73
C VAL A 413 -5.13 -0.31 8.68
N GLU A 414 -4.39 -1.41 8.77
CA GLU A 414 -3.26 -1.69 7.88
C GLU A 414 -3.66 -1.62 6.39
N GLY A 415 -2.97 -0.76 5.65
CA GLY A 415 -3.23 -0.51 4.23
C GLY A 415 -4.49 0.31 3.93
N CYS A 416 -5.20 0.78 4.95
CA CYS A 416 -6.41 1.60 4.87
C CYS A 416 -6.39 2.80 5.85
N GLU A 417 -5.19 3.27 6.21
CA GLU A 417 -4.96 4.24 7.28
C GLU A 417 -5.63 5.60 7.03
N TYR A 418 -5.92 5.95 5.78
CA TYR A 418 -6.66 7.17 5.39
C TYR A 418 -7.97 6.86 4.66
N GLY A 419 -8.48 5.64 4.81
CA GLY A 419 -9.64 5.14 4.07
C GLY A 419 -9.30 4.70 2.65
N ASP A 420 -10.29 4.76 1.75
CA ASP A 420 -10.13 4.43 0.33
C ASP A 420 -9.01 5.25 -0.29
N LYS A 421 -8.21 4.64 -1.18
CA LYS A 421 -7.04 5.25 -1.83
C LYS A 421 -7.37 6.07 -3.07
N GLU A 422 -8.59 5.93 -3.59
CA GLU A 422 -9.04 6.57 -4.82
C GLU A 422 -10.46 7.12 -4.68
N GLU A 423 -10.74 8.22 -5.37
CA GLU A 423 -12.03 8.91 -5.31
C GLU A 423 -13.19 8.09 -5.90
N TRP A 424 -12.90 7.30 -6.94
CA TRP A 424 -13.91 6.48 -7.64
C TRP A 424 -14.45 5.32 -6.79
N CYS A 425 -13.80 4.97 -5.67
CA CYS A 425 -14.28 3.93 -4.75
C CYS A 425 -15.69 4.22 -4.23
N ALA A 426 -16.06 5.50 -4.08
CA ALA A 426 -17.38 5.90 -3.62
C ALA A 426 -18.47 5.83 -4.70
N THR A 427 -18.11 5.93 -5.99
CA THR A 427 -19.06 6.04 -7.10
C THR A 427 -19.20 4.75 -7.91
N ASP A 428 -18.11 4.01 -8.09
CA ASP A 428 -18.03 2.95 -9.09
C ASP A 428 -18.12 1.55 -8.48
N MET A 429 -17.95 1.42 -7.16
CA MET A 429 -18.11 0.17 -6.40
C MET A 429 -19.60 -0.21 -6.25
N LYS A 430 -20.22 -0.60 -7.36
CA LYS A 430 -21.65 -0.85 -7.46
C LYS A 430 -22.07 -2.20 -6.88
N TYR A 431 -21.20 -3.20 -6.91
CA TYR A 431 -21.50 -4.55 -6.44
C TYR A 431 -20.43 -5.10 -5.49
N PRO A 432 -20.80 -5.96 -4.52
CA PRO A 432 -19.84 -6.56 -3.60
C PRO A 432 -18.66 -7.28 -4.28
N TYR A 433 -18.89 -7.94 -5.41
CA TYR A 433 -17.83 -8.67 -6.13
C TYR A 433 -16.75 -7.77 -6.74
N ASP A 434 -17.02 -6.47 -6.92
CA ASP A 434 -16.00 -5.51 -7.37
C ASP A 434 -14.83 -5.43 -6.37
N CYS A 435 -15.07 -5.81 -5.10
CA CYS A 435 -14.05 -5.86 -4.06
C CYS A 435 -12.99 -6.94 -4.28
N TYR A 436 -13.25 -8.02 -5.02
CA TYR A 436 -12.22 -9.03 -5.28
C TYR A 436 -11.03 -8.49 -6.08
N LEU A 437 -11.24 -7.46 -6.91
CA LEU A 437 -10.18 -6.79 -7.67
C LEU A 437 -9.66 -5.52 -6.97
N ASN A 438 -10.51 -4.88 -6.17
CA ASN A 438 -10.27 -3.51 -5.71
C ASN A 438 -10.12 -3.36 -4.20
N GLU A 439 -10.18 -4.43 -3.39
CA GLU A 439 -10.13 -4.35 -1.92
C GLU A 439 -8.95 -3.52 -1.38
N LYS A 440 -7.76 -3.63 -1.99
CA LYS A 440 -6.58 -2.88 -1.54
C LYS A 440 -6.67 -1.37 -1.81
N ILE A 441 -7.43 -0.97 -2.82
CA ILE A 441 -7.63 0.42 -3.23
C ILE A 441 -8.87 0.99 -2.51
N CYS A 442 -9.97 0.25 -2.54
CA CYS A 442 -11.27 0.62 -1.97
C CYS A 442 -11.53 -0.08 -0.63
N CYS A 443 -10.52 -0.10 0.24
CA CYS A 443 -10.53 -0.86 1.48
C CYS A 443 -11.67 -0.46 2.44
N LYS A 444 -11.95 0.84 2.58
CA LYS A 444 -13.04 1.34 3.43
C LYS A 444 -14.40 1.01 2.82
N SER A 445 -14.53 1.18 1.51
CA SER A 445 -15.75 0.84 0.77
C SER A 445 -16.04 -0.67 0.76
N CYS A 446 -15.01 -1.51 0.75
CA CYS A 446 -15.13 -2.97 0.78
C CYS A 446 -15.30 -3.56 2.18
N ALA A 447 -14.85 -2.87 3.23
CA ALA A 447 -14.95 -3.34 4.61
C ALA A 447 -16.38 -3.73 5.02
N ARG A 448 -17.40 -3.01 4.53
CA ARG A 448 -18.82 -3.31 4.84
C ARG A 448 -19.33 -4.63 4.24
N TYR A 449 -18.68 -5.16 3.20
CA TYR A 449 -19.08 -6.39 2.53
C TYR A 449 -18.26 -7.60 2.96
N LYS A 450 -17.08 -7.37 3.54
CA LYS A 450 -16.11 -8.42 3.85
C LYS A 450 -16.63 -9.38 4.92
N ARG A 451 -16.65 -10.67 4.60
CA ARG A 451 -16.93 -11.78 5.51
C ARG A 451 -15.68 -12.65 5.64
N PRO A 452 -14.78 -12.38 6.61
CA PRO A 452 -13.47 -13.04 6.69
C PRO A 452 -13.49 -14.56 6.86
N LYS A 453 -14.64 -15.12 7.29
CA LYS A 453 -14.82 -16.57 7.48
C LYS A 453 -15.07 -17.32 6.17
N ASP A 454 -15.52 -16.61 5.13
CA ASP A 454 -15.92 -17.20 3.86
C ASP A 454 -14.73 -17.16 2.89
N VAL A 455 -13.66 -17.92 3.17
CA VAL A 455 -12.42 -17.86 2.39
C VAL A 455 -12.67 -18.18 0.90
N GLY A 456 -12.26 -17.26 0.00
CA GLY A 456 -12.53 -17.31 -1.44
C GLY A 456 -13.94 -16.87 -1.85
N CYS A 457 -14.79 -16.50 -0.89
CA CYS A 457 -16.16 -16.02 -1.06
C CYS A 457 -16.46 -14.83 -0.12
N GLU A 458 -15.43 -14.07 0.27
CA GLU A 458 -15.48 -13.07 1.33
C GLU A 458 -16.45 -11.92 1.00
N PHE A 459 -16.71 -11.69 -0.28
CA PHE A 459 -17.65 -10.68 -0.76
C PHE A 459 -18.91 -11.28 -1.41
N GLY A 460 -19.12 -12.59 -1.25
CA GLY A 460 -20.20 -13.35 -1.89
C GLY A 460 -19.86 -13.83 -3.30
N ASP A 461 -20.89 -14.13 -4.09
CA ASP A 461 -20.72 -14.58 -5.48
C ASP A 461 -19.86 -13.61 -6.29
N HIS A 462 -18.93 -14.12 -7.08
CA HIS A 462 -18.01 -13.37 -7.95
C HIS A 462 -18.68 -12.80 -9.21
N SER A 463 -19.97 -13.09 -9.41
CA SER A 463 -20.74 -12.58 -10.55
C SER A 463 -22.23 -12.45 -10.22
N ILE A 464 -22.86 -11.37 -10.70
CA ILE A 464 -24.32 -11.18 -10.65
C ILE A 464 -25.08 -12.24 -11.48
N GLU A 465 -24.41 -12.87 -12.44
CA GLU A 465 -25.02 -13.87 -13.32
C GLU A 465 -25.45 -15.13 -12.57
N CYS A 466 -24.82 -15.40 -11.42
CA CYS A 466 -25.18 -16.49 -10.52
C CYS A 466 -26.66 -16.45 -10.09
N ARG A 467 -27.28 -15.26 -10.08
CA ARG A 467 -28.69 -15.08 -9.70
C ARG A 467 -29.61 -14.68 -10.84
N THR A 468 -29.05 -14.19 -11.96
CA THR A 468 -29.85 -13.57 -13.03
C THR A 468 -29.89 -14.38 -14.32
N LYS A 469 -28.85 -15.17 -14.62
CA LYS A 469 -28.73 -15.90 -15.89
C LYS A 469 -28.41 -17.38 -15.72
N LEU A 470 -27.76 -17.77 -14.64
CA LEU A 470 -27.33 -19.14 -14.44
C LEU A 470 -28.53 -20.06 -14.23
N ASN A 471 -28.62 -21.14 -15.02
CA ASN A 471 -29.68 -22.13 -14.87
C ASN A 471 -29.40 -23.05 -13.66
N LEU A 472 -29.93 -22.69 -12.50
CA LEU A 472 -29.75 -23.42 -11.25
C LEU A 472 -30.70 -24.64 -11.17
N PRO A 473 -30.25 -25.79 -10.61
CA PRO A 473 -28.95 -26.01 -9.98
C PRO A 473 -27.84 -26.48 -10.95
N ILE A 474 -28.17 -26.84 -12.20
CA ILE A 474 -27.25 -27.43 -13.19
C ILE A 474 -26.00 -26.58 -13.43
N GLY A 475 -26.17 -25.25 -13.53
CA GLY A 475 -25.08 -24.31 -13.77
C GLY A 475 -23.99 -24.32 -12.70
N CYS A 476 -24.28 -24.82 -11.49
CA CYS A 476 -23.31 -24.93 -10.41
C CYS A 476 -22.18 -25.93 -10.70
N TYR A 477 -22.40 -26.93 -11.55
CA TYR A 477 -21.35 -27.89 -11.91
C TYR A 477 -20.13 -27.24 -12.56
N ALA A 478 -20.32 -26.16 -13.32
CA ALA A 478 -19.23 -25.42 -13.97
C ALA A 478 -18.84 -24.14 -13.23
N ASN A 479 -19.69 -23.64 -12.33
CA ASN A 479 -19.56 -22.30 -11.75
C ASN A 479 -19.54 -22.28 -10.22
N GLU A 480 -19.29 -23.41 -9.54
CA GLU A 480 -19.31 -23.49 -8.06
C GLU A 480 -18.39 -22.45 -7.39
N LYS A 481 -17.19 -22.22 -7.93
CA LYS A 481 -16.26 -21.20 -7.40
C LYS A 481 -16.74 -19.77 -7.67
N LEU A 482 -17.31 -19.53 -8.86
CA LEU A 482 -17.84 -18.22 -9.24
C LEU A 482 -19.09 -17.88 -8.40
N CYS A 483 -19.94 -18.86 -8.16
CA CYS A 483 -21.22 -18.75 -7.46
C CYS A 483 -21.14 -19.39 -6.07
N CYS A 484 -20.06 -19.06 -5.36
CA CYS A 484 -19.69 -19.65 -4.07
C CYS A 484 -20.70 -19.41 -2.95
N GLU A 485 -21.58 -18.40 -3.05
CA GLU A 485 -22.65 -18.15 -2.07
C GLU A 485 -23.97 -18.77 -2.52
N THR A 486 -24.24 -18.76 -3.82
CA THR A 486 -25.49 -19.27 -4.40
C THR A 486 -25.51 -20.79 -4.49
N CYS A 487 -24.46 -21.41 -5.02
CA CYS A 487 -24.44 -22.86 -5.28
C CYS A 487 -24.57 -23.74 -4.02
N PRO A 488 -23.93 -23.43 -2.86
CA PRO A 488 -24.11 -24.23 -1.66
C PRO A 488 -25.57 -24.38 -1.21
N LYS A 489 -26.44 -23.40 -1.51
CA LYS A 489 -27.88 -23.44 -1.19
C LYS A 489 -28.63 -24.52 -1.98
N HIS A 490 -28.07 -24.97 -3.09
CA HIS A 490 -28.63 -26.01 -3.96
C HIS A 490 -27.90 -27.35 -3.86
N LYS A 491 -26.90 -27.47 -2.98
CA LYS A 491 -26.06 -28.66 -2.88
C LYS A 491 -26.81 -29.80 -2.17
N THR A 492 -26.87 -30.95 -2.81
CA THR A 492 -27.45 -32.18 -2.26
C THR A 492 -26.44 -32.89 -1.35
N LYS A 493 -26.89 -33.94 -0.66
CA LYS A 493 -26.03 -34.80 0.17
C LYS A 493 -25.22 -35.81 -0.66
N ASP A 494 -25.49 -35.96 -1.95
CA ASP A 494 -24.83 -36.93 -2.81
C ASP A 494 -23.51 -36.34 -3.36
N PRO A 495 -22.33 -36.86 -2.98
CA PRO A 495 -21.05 -36.34 -3.47
C PRO A 495 -20.83 -36.55 -4.97
N LYS A 496 -21.47 -37.56 -5.57
CA LYS A 496 -21.37 -37.86 -7.01
C LYS A 496 -22.38 -37.05 -7.83
N CYS A 497 -23.43 -36.59 -7.18
CA CYS A 497 -24.50 -35.79 -7.77
C CYS A 497 -24.83 -34.54 -6.92
N PRO A 498 -23.83 -33.68 -6.64
CA PRO A 498 -23.95 -32.61 -5.65
C PRO A 498 -25.00 -31.56 -6.00
N TYR A 499 -25.44 -31.47 -7.25
CA TYR A 499 -26.46 -30.51 -7.67
C TYR A 499 -27.66 -31.18 -8.37
N GLY A 500 -27.84 -32.49 -8.17
CA GLY A 500 -28.84 -33.28 -8.89
C GLY A 500 -28.43 -33.52 -10.35
N ASP A 501 -29.41 -33.79 -11.21
CA ASP A 501 -29.16 -34.10 -12.62
C ASP A 501 -28.36 -33.00 -13.32
N LYS A 502 -27.37 -33.39 -14.13
CA LYS A 502 -26.54 -32.49 -14.96
C LYS A 502 -27.23 -32.10 -16.26
N SER A 503 -28.41 -32.63 -16.53
CA SER A 503 -29.20 -32.29 -17.71
C SER A 503 -30.67 -32.16 -17.40
N THR A 504 -31.33 -31.20 -18.04
CA THR A 504 -32.75 -30.90 -17.82
C THR A 504 -33.68 -31.99 -18.34
N TRP A 505 -33.27 -32.75 -19.36
CA TRP A 505 -34.13 -33.76 -19.97
C TRP A 505 -34.24 -35.06 -19.17
N CYS A 506 -33.42 -35.23 -18.13
CA CYS A 506 -33.39 -36.45 -17.32
C CYS A 506 -34.74 -36.79 -16.67
N GLN A 507 -35.52 -35.79 -16.28
CA GLN A 507 -36.82 -36.02 -15.64
C GLN A 507 -37.93 -36.31 -16.65
N ASP A 508 -37.87 -35.70 -17.84
CA ASP A 508 -38.98 -35.73 -18.81
C ASP A 508 -38.84 -36.81 -19.89
N LYS A 509 -37.61 -37.22 -20.20
CA LYS A 509 -37.31 -38.07 -21.37
C LYS A 509 -36.53 -39.35 -21.07
N LEU A 510 -36.04 -39.51 -19.84
CA LEU A 510 -35.27 -40.70 -19.49
C LEU A 510 -36.21 -41.87 -19.22
N GLU A 511 -36.09 -42.94 -20.01
CA GLU A 511 -36.83 -44.18 -19.77
C GLU A 511 -36.15 -45.01 -18.68
N VAL A 512 -36.64 -44.91 -17.44
CA VAL A 512 -36.09 -45.63 -16.29
C VAL A 512 -36.62 -47.08 -16.23
N PRO A 513 -35.79 -48.11 -15.93
CA PRO A 513 -34.37 -48.07 -15.56
C PRO A 513 -33.40 -48.15 -16.75
N ASN A 514 -33.86 -48.47 -17.97
CA ASN A 514 -32.99 -48.70 -19.13
C ASN A 514 -32.06 -47.52 -19.43
N GLY A 515 -32.61 -46.31 -19.49
CA GLY A 515 -31.90 -45.07 -19.80
C GLY A 515 -30.80 -44.73 -18.79
N CYS A 516 -30.91 -45.20 -17.54
CA CYS A 516 -29.90 -44.98 -16.50
C CYS A 516 -28.58 -45.70 -16.79
N TYR A 517 -28.60 -46.85 -17.47
CA TYR A 517 -27.37 -47.57 -17.83
C TYR A 517 -26.45 -46.77 -18.76
N LEU A 518 -27.02 -45.93 -19.63
CA LEU A 518 -26.27 -45.10 -20.58
C LEU A 518 -26.02 -43.67 -20.07
N ASN A 519 -26.87 -43.18 -19.15
CA ASN A 519 -26.88 -41.77 -18.76
C ASN A 519 -26.68 -41.53 -17.26
N LYS A 520 -26.20 -42.53 -16.49
CA LYS A 520 -26.03 -42.43 -15.03
C LYS A 520 -25.26 -41.19 -14.55
N ASP A 521 -24.28 -40.72 -15.32
CA ASP A 521 -23.46 -39.57 -14.92
C ASP A 521 -24.15 -38.22 -15.19
N LEU A 522 -25.02 -38.17 -16.21
CA LEU A 522 -25.80 -36.99 -16.56
C LEU A 522 -27.10 -36.92 -15.75
N CYS A 523 -27.75 -38.05 -15.53
CA CYS A 523 -29.01 -38.18 -14.82
C CYS A 523 -28.83 -38.81 -13.44
N CYS A 524 -27.75 -38.44 -12.76
CA CYS A 524 -27.37 -39.03 -11.48
C CYS A 524 -28.41 -38.82 -10.38
N GLY A 525 -29.21 -37.74 -10.42
CA GLY A 525 -30.25 -37.49 -9.43
C GLY A 525 -31.46 -38.39 -9.67
N THR A 526 -31.94 -38.45 -10.91
CA THR A 526 -33.07 -39.30 -11.32
C THR A 526 -32.73 -40.78 -11.17
N CYS A 527 -31.51 -41.21 -11.53
CA CYS A 527 -31.11 -42.61 -11.44
C CYS A 527 -30.75 -43.08 -10.01
N SER A 528 -30.52 -42.16 -9.07
CA SER A 528 -30.14 -42.52 -7.69
C SER A 528 -31.25 -43.23 -6.91
N SER A 529 -32.54 -43.00 -7.20
CA SER A 529 -33.63 -43.75 -6.56
C SER A 529 -33.65 -45.24 -6.96
N GLU A 530 -33.18 -45.52 -8.17
CA GLU A 530 -33.18 -46.87 -8.76
C GLU A 530 -31.91 -47.67 -8.46
N ALA A 531 -30.87 -47.01 -7.94
CA ALA A 531 -29.58 -47.61 -7.63
C ALA A 531 -29.60 -48.58 -6.42
N ASN A 532 -30.78 -48.92 -5.89
CA ASN A 532 -30.95 -49.72 -4.68
C ASN A 532 -30.78 -51.24 -4.88
N TYR A 533 -30.42 -51.71 -6.08
CA TYR A 533 -30.17 -53.13 -6.30
C TYR A 533 -28.71 -53.49 -5.99
N THR A 534 -28.41 -53.72 -4.70
CA THR A 534 -27.21 -54.48 -4.33
C THR A 534 -27.50 -55.96 -4.58
N SER A 535 -26.96 -56.51 -5.67
CA SER A 535 -26.96 -57.96 -5.85
C SER A 535 -26.24 -58.61 -4.65
N PRO A 536 -26.75 -59.70 -4.06
CA PRO A 536 -25.97 -60.49 -3.11
C PRO A 536 -24.84 -61.20 -3.88
N MET A 537 -23.72 -60.52 -4.10
CA MET A 537 -22.48 -61.19 -4.47
C MET A 537 -21.63 -61.43 -3.20
N PRO A 538 -21.25 -62.68 -2.91
CA PRO A 538 -20.17 -62.95 -1.97
C PRO A 538 -18.83 -62.51 -2.58
N ASP A 539 -18.12 -61.63 -1.86
CA ASP A 539 -16.71 -61.28 -1.94
C ASP A 539 -16.03 -61.21 -3.33
N LYS A 540 -15.77 -59.97 -3.77
CA LYS A 540 -14.68 -59.66 -4.72
C LYS A 540 -13.35 -60.20 -4.15
N LYS A 541 -12.77 -61.22 -4.78
CA LYS A 541 -11.32 -61.47 -4.61
C LYS A 541 -10.54 -60.32 -5.26
N PRO A 542 -9.53 -59.74 -4.58
CA PRO A 542 -8.70 -58.70 -5.17
C PRO A 542 -7.76 -59.32 -6.22
N GLY A 543 -7.83 -58.86 -7.47
CA GLY A 543 -6.81 -59.17 -8.48
C GLY A 543 -7.27 -59.41 -9.93
N SER A 544 -8.57 -59.42 -10.25
CA SER A 544 -9.01 -59.58 -11.65
C SER A 544 -9.19 -58.23 -12.35
N THR A 545 -8.22 -57.87 -13.18
CA THR A 545 -8.36 -56.85 -14.23
C THR A 545 -9.00 -57.52 -15.45
N GLY A 546 -10.24 -57.17 -15.79
CA GLY A 546 -10.89 -57.66 -17.01
C GLY A 546 -12.40 -57.48 -17.00
N ASP A 547 -12.88 -56.67 -17.94
CA ASP A 547 -14.27 -56.34 -18.24
C ASP A 547 -15.14 -57.59 -18.45
N GLY A 548 -16.35 -57.62 -17.88
CA GLY A 548 -17.32 -58.68 -18.22
C GLY A 548 -18.39 -59.05 -17.20
N VAL A 549 -18.46 -58.41 -16.03
CA VAL A 549 -19.59 -58.63 -15.10
C VAL A 549 -20.44 -57.37 -15.09
N ALA A 550 -21.64 -57.45 -15.67
CA ALA A 550 -22.59 -56.34 -15.70
C ALA A 550 -22.83 -55.83 -14.28
N ASP A 551 -22.45 -54.58 -14.03
CA ASP A 551 -22.76 -53.86 -12.81
C ASP A 551 -24.29 -53.73 -12.74
N CYS A 552 -24.93 -54.58 -11.93
CA CYS A 552 -26.39 -54.73 -11.83
C CYS A 552 -27.06 -53.58 -11.10
N MET A 553 -26.48 -52.38 -11.15
CA MET A 553 -26.74 -51.27 -10.24
C MET A 553 -28.21 -50.83 -10.27
N PHE A 554 -28.89 -50.94 -11.41
CA PHE A 554 -30.29 -50.53 -11.58
C PHE A 554 -31.28 -51.71 -11.82
N GLY A 555 -30.85 -52.96 -11.66
CA GLY A 555 -31.69 -54.15 -11.90
C GLY A 555 -31.89 -54.51 -13.39
N ASP A 556 -33.06 -55.02 -13.78
CA ASP A 556 -33.35 -55.40 -15.17
C ASP A 556 -33.53 -54.16 -16.07
N ARG A 557 -32.84 -54.10 -17.22
CA ARG A 557 -33.00 -53.02 -18.22
C ARG A 557 -34.40 -52.96 -18.78
N TYR A 558 -34.98 -54.13 -19.04
CA TYR A 558 -36.32 -54.26 -19.61
C TYR A 558 -37.18 -55.20 -18.74
N PRO A 559 -37.66 -54.76 -17.56
CA PRO A 559 -38.28 -55.64 -16.57
C PRO A 559 -39.42 -56.50 -17.12
N GLU A 560 -40.30 -55.93 -17.94
CA GLU A 560 -41.42 -56.67 -18.53
C GLU A 560 -40.98 -57.76 -19.52
N TRP A 561 -39.95 -57.47 -20.32
CA TRP A 561 -39.39 -58.45 -21.26
C TRP A 561 -38.58 -59.53 -20.52
N CYS A 562 -37.87 -59.12 -19.46
CA CYS A 562 -37.06 -60.00 -18.63
C CYS A 562 -37.90 -60.98 -17.82
N SER A 563 -39.07 -60.56 -17.32
CA SER A 563 -40.00 -61.44 -16.60
C SER A 563 -40.49 -62.66 -17.40
N LYS A 564 -40.32 -62.63 -18.72
CA LYS A 564 -40.72 -63.70 -19.65
C LYS A 564 -39.57 -64.64 -20.03
N GLN A 565 -38.35 -64.38 -19.56
CA GLN A 565 -37.18 -65.20 -19.88
C GLN A 565 -37.13 -66.43 -18.96
N GLU A 566 -36.87 -67.60 -19.56
CA GLU A 566 -36.62 -68.86 -18.85
C GLU A 566 -35.12 -69.00 -18.51
N PRO A 567 -34.74 -69.78 -17.49
CA PRO A 567 -33.36 -69.88 -17.01
C PRO A 567 -32.31 -70.13 -18.10
N TYR A 568 -32.57 -71.04 -19.05
CA TYR A 568 -31.61 -71.37 -20.11
C TYR A 568 -31.20 -70.15 -20.96
N GLN A 569 -32.10 -69.18 -21.14
CA GLN A 569 -31.86 -67.98 -21.96
C GLN A 569 -30.85 -67.03 -21.32
N CYS A 570 -30.68 -67.08 -20.00
CA CYS A 570 -29.66 -66.33 -19.28
C CYS A 570 -28.24 -66.78 -19.60
N SER A 571 -28.05 -67.92 -20.29
CA SER A 571 -26.75 -68.33 -20.83
C SER A 571 -26.30 -67.45 -22.01
N ASN A 572 -27.19 -66.64 -22.58
CA ASN A 572 -26.85 -65.63 -23.57
C ASN A 572 -26.37 -64.35 -22.85
N ALA A 573 -25.14 -63.92 -23.11
CA ALA A 573 -24.53 -62.78 -22.45
C ALA A 573 -25.35 -61.46 -22.57
N THR A 574 -26.03 -61.22 -23.70
CA THR A 574 -26.90 -60.03 -23.85
C THR A 574 -28.13 -60.11 -22.96
N ILE A 575 -28.73 -61.30 -22.86
CA ILE A 575 -29.91 -61.52 -22.00
C ILE A 575 -29.48 -61.45 -20.53
N GLU A 576 -28.33 -62.04 -20.17
CA GLU A 576 -27.75 -61.93 -18.84
C GLU A 576 -27.52 -60.48 -18.43
N GLU A 577 -26.98 -59.66 -19.33
CA GLU A 577 -26.72 -58.24 -19.09
C GLU A 577 -28.03 -57.44 -18.97
N TRP A 578 -28.99 -57.63 -19.88
CA TRP A 578 -30.22 -56.85 -19.91
C TRP A 578 -31.21 -57.28 -18.84
N CYS A 579 -31.23 -58.56 -18.49
CA CYS A 579 -32.07 -59.16 -17.47
C CYS A 579 -31.28 -59.52 -16.23
N CYS A 580 -30.38 -58.63 -15.83
CA CYS A 580 -29.42 -58.87 -14.77
C CYS A 580 -30.07 -59.33 -13.45
N LYS A 581 -31.14 -58.68 -12.98
CA LYS A 581 -31.84 -59.05 -11.75
C LYS A 581 -32.58 -60.38 -11.91
N THR A 582 -33.28 -60.58 -13.04
CA THR A 582 -34.00 -61.81 -13.32
C THR A 582 -33.05 -63.01 -13.42
N CYS A 583 -31.96 -62.89 -14.18
CA CYS A 583 -30.97 -63.94 -14.36
C CYS A 583 -30.19 -64.23 -13.08
N ALA A 584 -29.88 -63.21 -12.26
CA ALA A 584 -29.21 -63.42 -10.98
C ALA A 584 -29.98 -64.40 -10.06
N GLN A 585 -31.31 -64.48 -10.15
CA GLN A 585 -32.11 -65.41 -9.36
C GLN A 585 -31.88 -66.88 -9.73
N TYR A 586 -31.50 -67.16 -10.98
CA TYR A 586 -31.26 -68.50 -11.48
C TYR A 586 -29.78 -68.91 -11.42
N LYS A 587 -28.86 -67.97 -11.18
CA LYS A 587 -27.42 -68.19 -11.26
C LYS A 587 -26.90 -69.06 -10.11
N ASN A 588 -26.41 -70.24 -10.42
CA ASN A 588 -25.75 -71.15 -9.49
C ASN A 588 -24.25 -71.25 -9.79
N LEU A 589 -23.44 -70.51 -9.02
CA LEU A 589 -21.98 -70.47 -9.17
C LEU A 589 -21.28 -71.79 -8.84
N SER A 590 -21.99 -72.75 -8.24
CA SER A 590 -21.44 -74.09 -7.96
C SER A 590 -21.33 -74.95 -9.22
N ARG A 591 -21.79 -74.47 -10.38
CA ARG A 591 -21.79 -75.19 -11.67
C ARG A 591 -21.12 -74.36 -12.77
N PRO A 592 -19.78 -74.34 -12.82
CA PRO A 592 -19.05 -73.57 -13.83
C PRO A 592 -19.41 -74.02 -15.25
N GLY A 593 -19.82 -73.09 -16.11
CA GLY A 593 -20.26 -73.34 -17.49
C GLY A 593 -21.73 -73.74 -17.66
N CYS A 594 -22.47 -73.94 -16.55
CA CYS A 594 -23.90 -74.28 -16.51
C CYS A 594 -24.62 -73.50 -15.42
N GLU A 595 -24.23 -72.25 -15.23
CA GLU A 595 -24.66 -71.45 -14.08
C GLU A 595 -26.18 -71.26 -14.07
N TYR A 596 -26.84 -71.33 -15.22
CA TYR A 596 -28.30 -71.19 -15.37
C TYR A 596 -29.02 -72.52 -15.67
N GLY A 597 -28.32 -73.65 -15.55
CA GLY A 597 -28.79 -74.95 -16.02
C GLY A 597 -28.32 -75.27 -17.44
N ASP A 598 -29.12 -76.02 -18.20
CA ASP A 598 -28.85 -76.28 -19.62
C ASP A 598 -28.97 -74.97 -20.42
N LYS A 599 -28.11 -74.77 -21.42
CA LYS A 599 -28.11 -73.58 -22.29
C LYS A 599 -29.16 -73.66 -23.40
N TYR A 600 -29.78 -74.83 -23.59
CA TYR A 600 -30.81 -75.06 -24.59
C TYR A 600 -32.07 -75.66 -23.96
N LYS A 601 -33.23 -75.31 -24.52
CA LYS A 601 -34.51 -75.83 -24.05
C LYS A 601 -34.68 -77.31 -24.40
N ASN A 602 -35.34 -78.07 -23.53
CA ASN A 602 -35.70 -79.49 -23.72
C ASN A 602 -34.51 -80.47 -23.85
N CYS A 603 -33.34 -80.15 -23.29
CA CYS A 603 -32.21 -81.07 -23.22
C CYS A 603 -32.59 -82.43 -22.60
N GLU A 604 -33.42 -82.42 -21.56
CA GLU A 604 -33.98 -83.62 -20.91
C GLU A 604 -34.80 -84.52 -21.85
N GLU A 605 -35.37 -83.98 -22.94
CA GLU A 605 -36.19 -84.72 -23.90
C GLU A 605 -35.40 -85.19 -25.13
N LEU A 606 -34.29 -84.50 -25.44
CA LEU A 606 -33.54 -84.60 -26.68
C LEU A 606 -32.19 -85.32 -26.51
N VAL A 607 -31.60 -85.30 -25.31
CA VAL A 607 -30.23 -85.80 -25.07
C VAL A 607 -30.26 -87.11 -24.30
N TYR A 608 -29.83 -88.16 -24.99
CA TYR A 608 -29.48 -89.46 -24.40
C TYR A 608 -28.04 -89.44 -23.90
N PRO A 609 -27.65 -90.34 -22.98
CA PRO A 609 -26.30 -90.34 -22.40
C PRO A 609 -25.17 -90.37 -23.45
N TYR A 610 -25.35 -91.11 -24.55
CA TYR A 610 -24.37 -91.17 -25.65
C TYR A 610 -24.19 -89.83 -26.38
N ALA A 611 -25.20 -88.95 -26.38
CA ALA A 611 -25.14 -87.67 -27.07
C ALA A 611 -24.27 -86.65 -26.32
N CYS A 612 -24.00 -86.87 -25.03
CA CYS A 612 -23.10 -86.06 -24.19
C CYS A 612 -21.61 -86.25 -24.53
N TYR A 613 -21.26 -87.23 -25.38
CA TYR A 613 -19.90 -87.35 -25.90
C TYR A 613 -19.56 -86.34 -27.01
N TYR A 614 -20.57 -85.66 -27.58
CA TYR A 614 -20.34 -84.57 -28.53
C TYR A 614 -20.20 -83.25 -27.78
N GLU A 615 -19.06 -82.58 -27.90
CA GLU A 615 -18.75 -81.35 -27.16
C GLU A 615 -19.85 -80.27 -27.26
N GLY A 616 -20.43 -80.08 -28.46
CA GLY A 616 -21.52 -79.12 -28.65
C GLY A 616 -22.79 -79.45 -27.84
N ASN A 617 -23.12 -80.74 -27.70
CA ASN A 617 -24.26 -81.17 -26.87
C ASN A 617 -23.91 -81.16 -25.39
N ALA A 618 -22.67 -81.53 -25.04
CA ALA A 618 -22.17 -81.49 -23.68
C ALA A 618 -22.12 -80.04 -23.15
N ASP A 619 -21.86 -79.06 -24.00
CA ASP A 619 -21.90 -77.64 -23.65
C ASP A 619 -23.33 -77.07 -23.64
N ALA A 620 -24.14 -77.40 -24.66
CA ALA A 620 -25.51 -76.90 -24.75
C ALA A 620 -26.45 -77.50 -23.68
N CYS A 621 -26.24 -78.76 -23.32
CA CYS A 621 -27.05 -79.54 -22.37
C CYS A 621 -26.21 -79.98 -21.18
N CYS A 622 -25.39 -79.07 -20.69
CA CYS A 622 -24.35 -79.36 -19.73
C CYS A 622 -24.86 -79.76 -18.35
N TRP A 623 -26.04 -79.29 -17.93
CA TRP A 623 -26.69 -79.76 -16.71
C TRP A 623 -27.24 -81.18 -16.87
N THR A 624 -28.01 -81.44 -17.93
CA THR A 624 -28.54 -82.77 -18.24
C THR A 624 -27.40 -83.80 -18.41
N CYS A 625 -26.33 -83.44 -19.11
CA CYS A 625 -25.17 -84.31 -19.29
C CYS A 625 -24.40 -84.55 -17.98
N SER A 626 -24.33 -83.56 -17.09
CA SER A 626 -23.70 -83.74 -15.77
C SER A 626 -24.40 -84.81 -14.93
N MET A 627 -25.72 -85.00 -15.11
CA MET A 627 -26.47 -86.06 -14.40
C MET A 627 -26.08 -87.47 -14.83
N TYR A 628 -25.64 -87.65 -16.09
CA TYR A 628 -25.13 -88.93 -16.57
C TYR A 628 -23.65 -89.12 -16.27
N LYS A 629 -22.94 -88.05 -15.91
CA LYS A 629 -21.49 -88.05 -15.76
C LYS A 629 -21.08 -88.80 -14.50
N ASN A 630 -20.25 -89.81 -14.68
CA ASN A 630 -19.61 -90.53 -13.60
C ASN A 630 -18.09 -90.36 -13.71
N ASP A 631 -17.54 -89.46 -12.90
CA ASP A 631 -16.12 -89.13 -12.90
C ASP A 631 -15.21 -90.29 -12.47
N THR A 632 -15.76 -91.33 -11.81
CA THR A 632 -15.01 -92.56 -11.48
C THR A 632 -14.73 -93.43 -12.69
N ARG A 633 -15.36 -93.14 -13.84
CA ARG A 633 -15.24 -93.89 -15.11
C ARG A 633 -14.78 -92.97 -16.24
N PRO A 634 -13.54 -92.46 -16.23
CA PRO A 634 -13.08 -91.45 -17.17
C PRO A 634 -13.10 -91.89 -18.64
N GLU A 635 -13.02 -93.20 -18.92
CA GLU A 635 -13.08 -93.73 -20.29
C GLU A 635 -14.52 -93.84 -20.84
N CYS A 636 -15.50 -93.83 -19.93
CA CYS A 636 -16.92 -94.03 -20.20
C CYS A 636 -17.82 -93.14 -19.30
N PRO A 637 -17.57 -91.81 -19.23
CA PRO A 637 -18.15 -90.95 -18.22
C PRO A 637 -19.68 -90.87 -18.29
N TYR A 638 -20.29 -91.01 -19.47
CA TYR A 638 -21.75 -90.93 -19.63
C TYR A 638 -22.40 -92.30 -19.91
N GLY A 639 -21.66 -93.41 -19.76
CA GLY A 639 -22.10 -94.73 -20.25
C GLY A 639 -21.77 -94.95 -21.73
N ASP A 640 -22.53 -95.78 -22.43
CA ASP A 640 -22.23 -96.17 -23.81
C ASP A 640 -22.14 -94.98 -24.78
N LYS A 641 -21.15 -95.00 -25.67
CA LYS A 641 -20.93 -93.95 -26.69
C LYS A 641 -21.79 -94.14 -27.93
N GLN A 642 -22.42 -95.31 -28.12
CA GLN A 642 -23.21 -95.62 -29.30
C GLN A 642 -24.54 -96.28 -28.96
N ALA A 643 -25.60 -95.84 -29.64
CA ALA A 643 -26.96 -96.27 -29.32
C ALA A 643 -27.28 -97.73 -29.70
N TRP A 644 -26.46 -98.39 -30.52
CA TRP A 644 -26.68 -99.79 -30.92
C TRP A 644 -26.09 -100.82 -29.94
N CYS A 645 -25.37 -100.38 -28.91
CA CYS A 645 -24.69 -101.26 -27.96
C CYS A 645 -25.62 -102.25 -27.24
N TYR A 646 -26.86 -101.85 -26.91
CA TYR A 646 -27.85 -102.75 -26.30
C TYR A 646 -28.20 -103.96 -27.18
N LYS A 647 -28.12 -103.84 -28.52
CA LYS A 647 -28.48 -104.92 -29.45
C LYS A 647 -27.51 -106.09 -29.36
N LEU A 648 -26.29 -105.85 -28.86
CA LEU A 648 -25.29 -106.89 -28.66
C LEU A 648 -25.66 -107.81 -27.50
N ASN A 649 -26.19 -107.28 -26.40
CA ASN A 649 -26.72 -108.08 -25.28
C ASN A 649 -27.96 -108.91 -25.63
N ALA A 650 -28.71 -108.54 -26.68
CA ALA A 650 -29.84 -109.34 -27.16
C ALA A 650 -29.42 -110.53 -28.04
N LYS A 651 -28.18 -110.57 -28.52
CA LYS A 651 -27.67 -111.59 -29.45
C LYS A 651 -26.50 -112.40 -28.93
N TYR A 652 -25.69 -111.87 -28.02
CA TYR A 652 -24.43 -112.46 -27.57
C TYR A 652 -24.27 -112.34 -26.06
N THR A 653 -23.67 -113.34 -25.42
CA THR A 653 -23.35 -113.29 -23.98
C THR A 653 -22.18 -112.34 -23.72
N ARG A 654 -22.13 -111.66 -22.57
CA ARG A 654 -21.09 -110.66 -22.23
C ARG A 654 -19.66 -111.10 -22.58
N ASP A 655 -19.30 -112.33 -22.20
CA ASP A 655 -17.96 -112.87 -22.40
C ASP A 655 -17.62 -113.10 -23.89
N GLN A 656 -18.62 -113.19 -24.77
CA GLN A 656 -18.44 -113.41 -26.20
C GLN A 656 -18.11 -112.14 -26.98
N TRP A 657 -18.54 -110.97 -26.53
CA TRP A 657 -18.45 -109.75 -27.34
C TRP A 657 -17.71 -108.60 -26.65
N CYS A 658 -17.69 -108.52 -25.32
CA CYS A 658 -16.94 -107.44 -24.66
C CYS A 658 -15.43 -107.55 -24.94
N HIS A 659 -14.84 -108.75 -24.96
CA HIS A 659 -13.41 -108.89 -25.24
C HIS A 659 -12.99 -108.66 -26.71
N LEU A 660 -13.94 -108.36 -27.62
CA LEU A 660 -13.63 -108.06 -29.02
C LEU A 660 -13.25 -106.58 -29.16
N ASP A 661 -11.94 -106.36 -29.13
CA ASP A 661 -11.16 -105.10 -29.06
C ASP A 661 -11.56 -103.93 -30.00
N LYS A 662 -12.53 -104.09 -30.91
CA LYS A 662 -13.04 -103.01 -31.78
C LYS A 662 -14.36 -102.38 -31.34
N GLU A 663 -15.13 -103.04 -30.47
CA GLU A 663 -16.43 -102.52 -30.00
C GLU A 663 -16.38 -101.98 -28.56
N HIS A 664 -15.30 -102.24 -27.83
CA HIS A 664 -15.12 -101.88 -26.42
C HIS A 664 -15.17 -100.36 -26.16
N GLY A 665 -14.59 -99.55 -27.06
CA GLY A 665 -14.60 -98.10 -26.92
C GLY A 665 -15.99 -97.47 -27.13
N HIS A 666 -16.90 -98.14 -27.83
CA HIS A 666 -18.24 -97.66 -28.15
C HIS A 666 -19.30 -98.10 -27.13
N CYS A 667 -19.15 -99.30 -26.56
CA CYS A 667 -20.14 -99.93 -25.67
C CYS A 667 -19.62 -100.15 -24.23
N CYS A 668 -18.78 -99.22 -23.78
CA CYS A 668 -18.07 -99.31 -22.51
C CYS A 668 -19.00 -99.36 -21.29
N GLY A 669 -20.19 -98.75 -21.32
CA GLY A 669 -21.13 -98.78 -20.22
C GLY A 669 -21.77 -100.15 -20.07
N THR A 670 -22.25 -100.73 -21.18
CA THR A 670 -22.86 -102.05 -21.23
C THR A 670 -21.86 -103.17 -20.89
N CYS A 671 -20.59 -103.03 -21.30
CA CYS A 671 -19.56 -104.03 -20.98
C CYS A 671 -19.08 -103.99 -19.51
N LEU A 672 -19.13 -102.83 -18.87
CA LEU A 672 -18.75 -102.63 -17.47
C LEU A 672 -19.91 -102.88 -16.49
N TYR A 673 -20.75 -103.89 -16.73
CA TYR A 673 -21.94 -104.21 -15.89
C TYR A 673 -21.55 -104.71 -14.48
N ASP A 674 -21.03 -103.78 -13.69
CA ASP A 674 -21.31 -103.61 -12.27
C ASP A 674 -22.57 -102.73 -12.20
N GLU A 675 -23.49 -102.96 -11.26
CA GLU A 675 -24.91 -102.57 -11.25
C GLU A 675 -25.24 -101.05 -11.34
N THR A 676 -24.24 -100.22 -11.64
CA THR A 676 -24.26 -98.76 -11.66
C THR A 676 -24.04 -98.14 -13.05
N ALA A 677 -23.83 -98.93 -14.11
CA ALA A 677 -23.65 -98.42 -15.47
C ALA A 677 -24.98 -98.02 -16.13
N ILE A 678 -25.09 -96.78 -16.62
CA ILE A 678 -26.30 -96.27 -17.27
C ILE A 678 -26.42 -96.87 -18.69
N PRO A 679 -27.44 -97.69 -18.99
CA PRO A 679 -27.62 -98.26 -20.33
C PRO A 679 -27.98 -97.18 -21.36
N VAL A 680 -27.79 -97.44 -22.66
CA VAL A 680 -28.20 -96.55 -23.77
C VAL A 680 -29.65 -96.06 -23.65
N PHE A 681 -30.53 -96.91 -23.10
CA PHE A 681 -31.92 -96.58 -22.80
C PHE A 681 -32.18 -96.31 -21.32
N GLY A 682 -31.20 -95.73 -20.62
CA GLY A 682 -31.50 -94.98 -19.40
C GLY A 682 -32.71 -94.11 -19.71
N SER A 683 -33.77 -94.26 -18.91
CA SER A 683 -35.02 -93.55 -19.09
C SER A 683 -34.70 -92.09 -19.40
N LYS A 684 -35.43 -91.44 -20.32
CA LYS A 684 -35.47 -89.97 -20.31
C LYS A 684 -35.67 -89.57 -18.86
N VAL A 685 -34.89 -88.60 -18.36
CA VAL A 685 -34.84 -88.25 -16.92
C VAL A 685 -36.26 -88.10 -16.31
N LYS A 686 -37.25 -87.72 -17.12
CA LYS A 686 -38.69 -87.65 -16.76
C LYS A 686 -39.44 -88.98 -16.51
N GLY A 687 -38.82 -90.15 -16.56
CA GLY A 687 -39.49 -91.46 -16.38
C GLY A 687 -39.15 -92.22 -15.10
N SER A 688 -38.12 -91.80 -14.36
CA SER A 688 -37.67 -92.44 -13.12
C SER A 688 -37.59 -91.38 -12.04
N GLY A 689 -38.55 -91.43 -11.12
CA GLY A 689 -38.56 -90.61 -9.92
C GLY A 689 -37.19 -90.60 -9.26
N VAL A 690 -36.71 -89.38 -9.06
CA VAL A 690 -35.58 -88.95 -8.25
C VAL A 690 -35.42 -89.82 -6.98
N PRO A 691 -34.18 -90.12 -6.56
CA PRO A 691 -33.82 -90.09 -5.15
C PRO A 691 -33.16 -88.73 -4.84
N ASP A 692 -33.91 -87.88 -4.17
CA ASP A 692 -33.40 -86.82 -3.28
C ASP A 692 -33.55 -87.45 -1.88
N PRO A 693 -32.55 -87.41 -0.98
CA PRO A 693 -32.16 -86.16 -0.34
C PRO A 693 -30.65 -85.98 -0.13
N LEU A 694 -30.14 -84.82 -0.56
CA LEU A 694 -29.67 -83.76 0.37
C LEU A 694 -29.49 -82.42 -0.35
#